data_AF-A0A098B4Y7-F1
#
_entry.id   AF-A0A098B4Y7-F1
#
_cell.length_a   1.000
_cell.length_b   1.000
_cell.length_c   1.000
_cell.angle_alpha   90.00
_cell.angle_beta   90.00
_cell.angle_gamma   90.00
#
_symmetry.space_group_name_H-M   'P 1'
#
loop_
_entity.id
_entity.type
_entity.pdbx_description
1 polymer ?
#
loop_
_entity_poly.entity_id
_entity_poly.type
_entity_poly.pdbx_seq_one_letter_code
_entity_poly.pdbx_strand_id
1 'polypeptide(L)'
;MEHKELKTAAMEFVGQKVRDLLAVEQIAAHSNLIEEGLSSLMIMQIAGGLRKYKLKISFAALIEKPTLRGWAELINKAKIREAGKVPEGAAERAVERAAEESGDQFPLTDVQYAYWVGRDDGQPLGGVGCHAYLEFHGQFIDPLRLKQAWNALQRHHPMLRAKFFPNGRQAIMPSPYNEEMEVFNLGGLAPDELEEELLSIRSALSHRKLRVEEGEVAGLALALLPDNTGRLFLDVDLLVADVLSLSLIIRDLAEAYLGKKLAEPPQYTFQDYIRSREAESAHQDREEDKGFWEGKLQAMDWAGLQLPLQTKPELIGKTKFSRRQAILGREDWQRIRQTAARYQFTPSMLLLTAYALVLERWCSQESFFINIPLFNRDLEDERISTMVADFTNLLLVEFRRKPGETFLMTMKRVKGTFLENVAHSGYSGVRVQRDHFGKMGGTGFVAPVVFACNIDYPLETPLSRQAFGRVGYMVSQTPQVWLDFQTYVHDEELMLCWDAVDGLFPEGLLDDMFGALQDLIQGLAQHDDWNQGFDVLPPRQQVQRAGELEKLLPLSPPPRTLLDGFLSHVRQDPDSIALIDSGTQREITYGELYRRALAVAGLLVRKGVQPGDYIGIFLPRGCGQIYAILGILMAGGAYVPIGINQPEERRRKLYKQIGLKALVTHRKAFPGRPRDHEGILVVELEAGIDEAGMNRKGSDREGMDTGGLEVGTDTGDLEAGMDTGGPEVGTNPGGLKKPVMVSPRDSAYVIMTSGSTGSPKGVEISHEGAVNTIEDINGKFGISAGDSVLMVSAIDFDLSVYDLFGMLSAGGRVIVLTEENHKDPDVWLTLMQRYSLSVWNSVPVLFDMLVTMAEQRGAPVDLRLVMLSGDWIGLELPRRFYALNRKATVVALGGATEASIWSNYQVVPKRLPPDWITIPYGQPLKNQIYKVMDPWARVCPNYVAGELWIGGAGVAKGYRGDEALTGQKFKTDTIPWYKTGDSGRMWEDGTIELLGRLDNQVKIKGHRIETGEVESALMKLPHVANAVVCLSEEHGDQVLAAYLVAKEKRYLEMEGVKEALAACLPHYMIPAVYVCAGELPLTVNGKPDKKQIRELLKNRWQKRSFAPPQGEMEEQIAKVWQEVLHKQEISRHDNFFKLGGDSLKAVEIVTRAGAVLKLPLMISIQTLFRFPTLGEFALEIAKLGSGYEEEII
;
A
#
# COMPACT_ATOMS: atom_id res chain seq x y z
N MET A 1 -21.33 -35.64 51.23
CA MET A 1 -21.73 -34.23 51.36
C MET A 1 -22.98 -33.99 50.54
N GLU A 2 -24.02 -33.45 51.15
CA GLU A 2 -25.18 -32.93 50.42
C GLU A 2 -24.76 -31.74 49.54
N HIS A 3 -25.49 -31.47 48.45
CA HIS A 3 -25.19 -30.37 47.50
C HIS A 3 -24.99 -29.00 48.18
N LYS A 4 -25.68 -28.76 49.30
CA LYS A 4 -25.59 -27.54 50.10
C LYS A 4 -24.27 -27.44 50.88
N GLU A 5 -23.77 -28.55 51.39
CA GLU A 5 -22.48 -28.61 52.12
C GLU A 5 -21.31 -28.36 51.17
N LEU A 6 -21.33 -28.98 49.98
CA LEU A 6 -20.32 -28.78 48.93
C LEU A 6 -20.18 -27.31 48.51
N LYS A 7 -21.30 -26.62 48.31
CA LYS A 7 -21.30 -25.18 47.96
C LYS A 7 -20.83 -24.31 49.11
N THR A 8 -21.14 -24.67 50.36
CA THR A 8 -20.68 -23.94 51.55
C THR A 8 -19.17 -24.07 51.70
N ALA A 9 -18.63 -25.29 51.61
CA ALA A 9 -17.19 -25.55 51.64
C ALA A 9 -16.45 -24.85 50.49
N ALA A 10 -17.05 -24.80 49.28
CA ALA A 10 -16.48 -24.06 48.16
C ALA A 10 -16.42 -22.53 48.41
N MET A 11 -17.44 -21.95 49.07
CA MET A 11 -17.43 -20.53 49.43
C MET A 11 -16.37 -20.23 50.51
N GLU A 12 -16.22 -21.09 51.51
CA GLU A 12 -15.16 -20.97 52.52
C GLU A 12 -13.76 -21.08 51.90
N PHE A 13 -13.55 -22.06 51.01
CA PHE A 13 -12.31 -22.20 50.24
C PHE A 13 -11.98 -20.93 49.48
N VAL A 14 -12.92 -20.39 48.70
CA VAL A 14 -12.70 -19.16 47.94
C VAL A 14 -12.36 -17.98 48.86
N GLY A 15 -13.12 -17.80 49.94
CA GLY A 15 -12.86 -16.72 50.89
C GLY A 15 -11.48 -16.82 51.55
N GLN A 16 -11.06 -18.02 51.95
CA GLN A 16 -9.73 -18.25 52.53
C GLN A 16 -8.63 -18.06 51.50
N LYS A 17 -8.77 -18.66 50.32
CA LYS A 17 -7.77 -18.59 49.26
C LYS A 17 -7.53 -17.16 48.80
N VAL A 18 -8.58 -16.34 48.68
CA VAL A 18 -8.44 -14.91 48.35
C VAL A 18 -7.68 -14.16 49.44
N ARG A 19 -7.96 -14.42 50.73
CA ARG A 19 -7.18 -13.82 51.84
C ARG A 19 -5.72 -14.22 51.81
N ASP A 20 -5.43 -15.49 51.54
CA ASP A 20 -4.08 -16.02 51.48
C ASP A 20 -3.29 -15.42 50.30
N LEU A 21 -3.91 -15.36 49.12
CA LEU A 21 -3.28 -14.82 47.90
C LEU A 21 -3.03 -13.32 47.98
N LEU A 22 -3.90 -12.58 48.67
CA LEU A 22 -3.76 -11.13 48.87
C LEU A 22 -2.99 -10.78 50.15
N ALA A 23 -2.67 -11.76 50.99
CA ALA A 23 -2.05 -11.59 52.30
C ALA A 23 -2.81 -10.58 53.21
N VAL A 24 -4.14 -10.68 53.28
CA VAL A 24 -5.01 -9.81 54.09
C VAL A 24 -5.91 -10.57 55.06
N GLU A 25 -6.19 -9.98 56.23
CA GLU A 25 -7.01 -10.62 57.27
C GLU A 25 -8.53 -10.58 56.98
N GLN A 26 -9.04 -9.50 56.37
CA GLN A 26 -10.46 -9.32 56.06
C GLN A 26 -10.66 -8.64 54.71
N ILE A 27 -11.70 -9.05 53.97
CA ILE A 27 -12.11 -8.46 52.69
C ILE A 27 -13.64 -8.27 52.71
N ALA A 28 -14.11 -7.08 52.32
CA ALA A 28 -15.54 -6.82 52.23
C ALA A 28 -16.15 -7.61 51.06
N ALA A 29 -17.37 -8.13 51.23
CA ALA A 29 -18.02 -8.97 50.22
C ALA A 29 -18.24 -8.29 48.85
N HIS A 30 -18.26 -6.94 48.84
CA HIS A 30 -18.45 -6.11 47.67
C HIS A 30 -17.16 -5.45 47.16
N SER A 31 -16.01 -5.66 47.83
CA SER A 31 -14.71 -5.17 47.35
C SER A 31 -14.42 -5.74 45.97
N ASN A 32 -13.94 -4.88 45.08
CA ASN A 32 -13.40 -5.29 43.79
C ASN A 32 -12.06 -5.99 44.04
N LEU A 33 -12.05 -7.33 43.91
CA LEU A 33 -10.88 -8.13 44.21
C LEU A 33 -9.67 -7.78 43.33
N ILE A 34 -9.88 -7.24 42.14
CA ILE A 34 -8.78 -6.77 41.28
C ILE A 34 -8.13 -5.50 41.87
N GLU A 35 -8.93 -4.59 42.46
CA GLU A 35 -8.41 -3.42 43.20
C GLU A 35 -7.67 -3.83 44.47
N GLU A 36 -8.11 -4.90 45.12
CA GLU A 36 -7.42 -5.47 46.28
C GLU A 36 -6.12 -6.21 45.90
N GLY A 37 -5.81 -6.34 44.60
CA GLY A 37 -4.54 -6.87 44.10
C GLY A 37 -4.61 -8.25 43.41
N LEU A 38 -5.80 -8.78 43.16
CA LEU A 38 -5.98 -10.13 42.62
C LEU A 38 -5.66 -10.17 41.11
N SER A 39 -4.66 -10.95 40.71
CA SER A 39 -4.21 -11.05 39.31
C SER A 39 -5.02 -12.07 38.49
N SER A 40 -4.86 -12.05 37.15
CA SER A 40 -5.46 -13.07 36.27
C SER A 40 -5.05 -14.49 36.69
N LEU A 41 -3.77 -14.67 37.02
CA LEU A 41 -3.25 -15.98 37.43
C LEU A 41 -3.88 -16.46 38.74
N MET A 42 -3.99 -15.58 39.74
CA MET A 42 -4.63 -15.86 41.02
C MET A 42 -6.11 -16.29 40.82
N ILE A 43 -6.83 -15.61 39.93
CA ILE A 43 -8.22 -15.98 39.61
C ILE A 43 -8.29 -17.34 38.89
N MET A 44 -7.34 -17.64 38.00
CA MET A 44 -7.25 -18.98 37.38
C MET A 44 -7.00 -20.08 38.41
N GLN A 45 -6.14 -19.84 39.41
CA GLN A 45 -5.91 -20.78 40.52
C GLN A 45 -7.20 -21.06 41.30
N ILE A 46 -7.97 -20.01 41.60
CA ILE A 46 -9.24 -20.12 42.31
C ILE A 46 -10.26 -20.90 41.47
N ALA A 47 -10.35 -20.62 40.17
CA ALA A 47 -11.20 -21.37 39.25
C ALA A 47 -10.81 -22.86 39.17
N GLY A 48 -9.51 -23.16 39.19
CA GLY A 48 -8.98 -24.53 39.25
C GLY A 48 -9.37 -25.23 40.56
N GLY A 49 -9.13 -24.59 41.70
CA GLY A 49 -9.44 -25.14 43.02
C GLY A 49 -10.93 -25.45 43.24
N LEU A 50 -11.83 -24.69 42.62
CA LEU A 50 -13.27 -24.95 42.66
C LEU A 50 -13.66 -26.32 42.05
N ARG A 51 -12.83 -26.90 41.18
CA ARG A 51 -13.04 -28.24 40.62
C ARG A 51 -13.02 -29.34 41.69
N LYS A 52 -12.23 -29.17 42.77
CA LYS A 52 -12.18 -30.08 43.93
C LYS A 52 -13.56 -30.24 44.60
N TYR A 53 -14.43 -29.24 44.44
CA TYR A 53 -15.80 -29.21 44.96
C TYR A 53 -16.86 -29.59 43.91
N LYS A 54 -16.46 -30.21 42.78
CA LYS A 54 -17.34 -30.61 41.66
C LYS A 54 -18.11 -29.43 41.02
N LEU A 55 -17.60 -28.21 41.18
CA LEU A 55 -18.15 -26.99 40.60
C LEU A 55 -17.28 -26.56 39.40
N LYS A 56 -17.85 -26.58 38.20
CA LYS A 56 -17.19 -26.07 36.98
C LYS A 56 -17.54 -24.59 36.83
N ILE A 57 -16.76 -23.72 37.48
CA ILE A 57 -16.85 -22.26 37.30
C ILE A 57 -15.62 -21.84 36.51
N SER A 58 -15.84 -21.22 35.35
CA SER A 58 -14.74 -20.80 34.49
C SER A 58 -14.05 -19.56 35.07
N PHE A 59 -12.76 -19.41 34.75
CA PHE A 59 -12.02 -18.17 34.95
C PHE A 59 -12.80 -16.97 34.39
N ALA A 60 -13.40 -17.13 33.21
CA ALA A 60 -14.19 -16.09 32.56
C ALA A 60 -15.34 -15.59 33.44
N ALA A 61 -16.10 -16.51 34.05
CA ALA A 61 -17.21 -16.16 34.93
C ALA A 61 -16.73 -15.42 36.19
N LEU A 62 -15.58 -15.81 36.76
CA LEU A 62 -15.01 -15.13 37.93
C LEU A 62 -14.57 -13.70 37.60
N ILE A 63 -13.91 -13.49 36.45
CA ILE A 63 -13.46 -12.16 36.02
C ILE A 63 -14.63 -11.21 35.69
N GLU A 64 -15.79 -11.73 35.27
CA GLU A 64 -16.99 -10.92 35.03
C GLU A 64 -17.59 -10.35 36.32
N LYS A 65 -17.37 -11.02 37.46
CA LYS A 65 -17.92 -10.62 38.76
C LYS A 65 -16.84 -10.67 39.84
N PRO A 66 -15.78 -9.83 39.80
CA PRO A 66 -14.60 -9.96 40.65
C PRO A 66 -14.86 -9.47 42.10
N THR A 67 -15.87 -10.01 42.76
CA THR A 67 -16.25 -9.71 44.15
C THR A 67 -16.59 -11.03 44.85
N LEU A 68 -16.33 -11.14 46.15
CA LEU A 68 -16.70 -12.35 46.89
C LEU A 68 -18.21 -12.63 46.83
N ARG A 69 -19.05 -11.59 46.84
CA ARG A 69 -20.51 -11.71 46.64
C ARG A 69 -20.84 -12.24 45.26
N GLY A 70 -20.22 -11.68 44.21
CA GLY A 70 -20.43 -12.11 42.83
C GLY A 70 -20.03 -13.57 42.63
N TRP A 71 -18.92 -13.99 43.22
CA TRP A 71 -18.46 -15.38 43.17
C TRP A 71 -19.35 -16.32 43.98
N ALA A 72 -19.86 -15.88 45.14
CA ALA A 72 -20.86 -16.64 45.90
C ALA A 72 -22.16 -16.86 45.09
N GLU A 73 -22.61 -15.86 44.31
CA GLU A 73 -23.75 -16.04 43.39
C GLU A 73 -23.46 -17.08 42.31
N LEU A 74 -22.25 -17.08 41.73
CA LEU A 74 -21.83 -18.08 40.74
C LEU A 74 -21.81 -19.48 41.33
N ILE A 75 -21.23 -19.64 42.53
CA ILE A 75 -21.19 -20.92 43.27
C ILE A 75 -22.59 -21.42 43.58
N ASN A 76 -23.48 -20.53 44.01
CA ASN A 76 -24.87 -20.89 44.29
C ASN A 76 -25.64 -21.32 43.04
N LYS A 77 -25.40 -20.67 41.89
CA LYS A 77 -26.04 -21.00 40.61
C LYS A 77 -25.40 -22.19 39.88
N ALA A 78 -24.15 -22.51 40.17
CA ALA A 78 -23.43 -23.58 39.51
C ALA A 78 -24.08 -24.95 39.78
N LYS A 79 -24.21 -25.76 38.71
CA LYS A 79 -24.65 -27.15 38.80
C LYS A 79 -23.47 -27.98 39.32
N ILE A 80 -23.71 -28.80 40.35
CA ILE A 80 -22.75 -29.79 40.81
C ILE A 80 -22.78 -30.93 39.79
N ARG A 81 -21.65 -31.20 39.13
CA ARG A 81 -21.56 -32.37 38.26
C ARG A 81 -21.63 -33.61 39.14
N GLU A 82 -22.69 -34.41 38.99
CA GLU A 82 -22.62 -35.81 39.37
C GLU A 82 -21.54 -36.44 38.50
N ALA A 83 -20.63 -37.20 39.12
CA ALA A 83 -19.61 -37.89 38.36
C ALA A 83 -20.33 -38.76 37.33
N GLY A 84 -20.19 -38.44 36.04
CA GLY A 84 -20.44 -39.43 35.01
C GLY A 84 -19.60 -40.63 35.40
N LYS A 85 -20.22 -41.82 35.49
CA LYS A 85 -19.51 -43.06 35.81
C LYS A 85 -18.39 -43.22 34.78
N VAL A 86 -17.18 -42.79 35.13
CA VAL A 86 -15.98 -43.41 34.59
C VAL A 86 -16.12 -44.86 35.02
N PRO A 87 -16.16 -45.84 34.10
CA PRO A 87 -16.24 -47.23 34.51
C PRO A 87 -15.10 -47.49 35.50
N GLU A 88 -15.40 -48.02 36.68
CA GLU A 88 -14.35 -48.45 37.60
C GLU A 88 -13.40 -49.39 36.84
N GLY A 89 -12.12 -49.02 36.89
CA GLY A 89 -11.07 -49.68 36.12
C GLY A 89 -10.98 -49.32 34.63
N ALA A 90 -11.54 -48.22 34.12
CA ALA A 90 -11.27 -47.75 32.76
C ALA A 90 -9.90 -47.05 32.66
N ALA A 91 -9.51 -46.29 33.68
CA ALA A 91 -8.16 -45.76 33.81
C ALA A 91 -7.14 -46.89 34.04
N GLU A 92 -7.46 -47.86 34.90
CA GLU A 92 -6.59 -49.04 35.12
C GLU A 92 -6.54 -49.96 33.89
N ARG A 93 -7.64 -50.19 33.17
CA ARG A 93 -7.63 -50.99 31.92
C ARG A 93 -7.01 -50.26 30.72
N ALA A 94 -7.02 -48.93 30.69
CA ALA A 94 -6.27 -48.15 29.70
C ALA A 94 -4.77 -48.11 30.03
N VAL A 95 -4.43 -48.05 31.32
CA VAL A 95 -3.04 -48.21 31.82
C VAL A 95 -2.53 -49.63 31.60
N GLU A 96 -3.35 -50.68 31.79
CA GLU A 96 -3.00 -52.08 31.52
C GLU A 96 -2.90 -52.39 30.02
N ARG A 97 -3.83 -51.88 29.17
CA ARG A 97 -3.70 -52.02 27.70
C ARG A 97 -2.52 -51.23 27.12
N ALA A 98 -2.17 -50.09 27.70
CA ALA A 98 -1.00 -49.31 27.27
C ALA A 98 0.32 -49.83 27.85
N ALA A 99 0.30 -50.57 28.97
CA ALA A 99 1.45 -51.29 29.49
C ALA A 99 1.84 -52.48 28.58
N GLU A 100 0.91 -53.01 27.78
CA GLU A 100 1.18 -54.01 26.74
C GLU A 100 1.82 -53.41 25.47
N GLU A 101 1.66 -52.11 25.21
CA GLU A 101 2.37 -51.37 24.15
C GLU A 101 3.67 -50.75 24.68
N SER A 102 4.62 -51.62 25.01
CA SER A 102 5.93 -51.25 25.55
C SER A 102 6.75 -50.39 24.57
N GLY A 103 6.90 -49.11 24.92
CA GLY A 103 7.96 -48.24 24.42
C GLY A 103 8.17 -47.05 25.35
N ASP A 104 9.44 -46.67 25.59
CA ASP A 104 9.84 -45.51 26.40
C ASP A 104 9.38 -44.15 25.83
N GLN A 105 8.69 -44.14 24.67
CA GLN A 105 8.25 -42.93 23.97
C GLN A 105 6.77 -42.59 24.24
N PHE A 106 6.46 -41.30 24.40
CA PHE A 106 5.11 -40.74 24.56
C PHE A 106 4.87 -39.57 23.59
N PRO A 107 3.61 -39.20 23.26
CA PRO A 107 3.34 -38.20 22.22
C PRO A 107 3.71 -36.77 22.65
N LEU A 108 3.90 -35.88 21.66
CA LEU A 108 4.01 -34.44 21.88
C LEU A 108 2.63 -33.81 22.13
N THR A 109 2.58 -32.72 22.90
CA THR A 109 1.41 -31.84 22.93
C THR A 109 1.26 -31.10 21.58
N ASP A 110 0.10 -30.48 21.33
CA ASP A 110 -0.10 -29.70 20.09
C ASP A 110 0.92 -28.56 19.96
N VAL A 111 1.27 -27.90 21.07
CA VAL A 111 2.21 -26.79 21.11
C VAL A 111 3.65 -27.29 20.93
N GLN A 112 4.03 -28.36 21.64
CA GLN A 112 5.32 -29.02 21.42
C GLN A 112 5.47 -29.46 19.95
N TYR A 113 4.43 -30.02 19.35
CA TYR A 113 4.46 -30.40 17.94
C TYR A 113 4.64 -29.19 17.02
N ALA A 114 3.98 -28.06 17.28
CA ALA A 114 4.14 -26.84 16.50
C ALA A 114 5.58 -26.28 16.58
N TYR A 115 6.15 -26.21 17.78
CA TYR A 115 7.55 -25.80 17.98
C TYR A 115 8.53 -26.76 17.32
N TRP A 116 8.25 -28.07 17.41
CA TRP A 116 9.10 -29.09 16.81
C TRP A 116 9.07 -29.06 15.28
N VAL A 117 7.89 -28.99 14.65
CA VAL A 117 7.80 -28.88 13.18
C VAL A 117 8.35 -27.55 12.70
N GLY A 118 8.07 -26.45 13.40
CA GLY A 118 8.49 -25.10 12.99
C GLY A 118 10.01 -24.91 12.95
N ARG A 119 10.78 -25.72 13.69
CA ARG A 119 12.24 -25.61 13.73
C ARG A 119 12.94 -26.08 12.45
N ASP A 120 12.24 -26.79 11.57
CA ASP A 120 12.79 -27.34 10.33
C ASP A 120 13.27 -26.23 9.37
N ASP A 121 14.36 -26.48 8.65
CA ASP A 121 14.98 -25.45 7.78
C ASP A 121 14.13 -25.17 6.53
N GLY A 122 13.24 -26.08 6.14
CA GLY A 122 12.31 -25.91 5.02
C GLY A 122 11.04 -25.13 5.36
N GLN A 123 10.82 -24.78 6.63
CA GLN A 123 9.68 -23.96 7.05
C GLN A 123 9.96 -22.46 6.88
N PRO A 124 8.94 -21.64 6.55
CA PRO A 124 9.08 -20.18 6.58
C PRO A 124 9.52 -19.71 7.97
N LEU A 125 10.57 -18.90 8.04
CA LEU A 125 11.21 -18.51 9.31
C LEU A 125 11.62 -19.71 10.20
N GLY A 126 11.95 -20.83 9.56
CA GLY A 126 12.48 -22.02 10.20
C GLY A 126 13.96 -21.89 10.53
N GLY A 127 14.59 -23.02 10.85
CA GLY A 127 16.02 -23.08 11.18
C GLY A 127 16.39 -22.52 12.56
N VAL A 128 15.40 -22.20 13.40
CA VAL A 128 15.55 -21.76 14.79
C VAL A 128 14.77 -22.67 15.73
N GLY A 129 15.21 -22.84 16.97
CA GLY A 129 14.42 -23.52 18.00
C GLY A 129 13.42 -22.56 18.66
N CYS A 130 12.39 -23.11 19.31
CA CYS A 130 11.61 -22.33 20.28
C CYS A 130 12.46 -22.20 21.54
N HIS A 131 13.19 -21.11 21.69
CA HIS A 131 14.36 -21.01 22.55
C HIS A 131 14.24 -19.80 23.47
N ALA A 132 14.54 -19.98 24.75
CA ALA A 132 14.67 -18.90 25.71
C ALA A 132 16.11 -18.82 26.22
N TYR A 133 16.68 -17.62 26.16
CA TYR A 133 18.05 -17.32 26.59
C TYR A 133 18.03 -16.28 27.70
N LEU A 134 18.80 -16.51 28.77
CA LEU A 134 18.94 -15.61 29.91
C LEU A 134 20.43 -15.43 30.27
N GLU A 135 20.79 -14.20 30.61
CA GLU A 135 22.10 -13.84 31.15
C GLU A 135 21.96 -13.29 32.55
N PHE A 136 22.74 -13.83 33.49
CA PHE A 136 22.85 -13.30 34.84
C PHE A 136 24.22 -12.63 35.03
N HIS A 137 24.19 -11.45 35.65
CA HIS A 137 25.35 -10.66 36.02
C HIS A 137 25.53 -10.74 37.53
N GLY A 138 26.52 -11.54 37.95
CA GLY A 138 26.81 -11.81 39.35
C GLY A 138 28.24 -11.45 39.72
N GLN A 139 28.51 -11.49 41.03
CA GLN A 139 29.88 -11.50 41.54
C GLN A 139 30.57 -12.84 41.19
N PHE A 140 31.54 -13.27 41.98
CA PHE A 140 32.22 -14.54 41.77
C PHE A 140 31.24 -15.72 41.81
N ILE A 141 31.20 -16.51 40.72
CA ILE A 141 30.45 -17.76 40.62
C ILE A 141 31.46 -18.92 40.54
N ASP A 142 31.51 -19.76 41.58
CA ASP A 142 32.33 -20.97 41.61
C ASP A 142 31.94 -21.97 40.48
N PRO A 143 32.83 -22.26 39.51
CA PRO A 143 32.51 -23.13 38.37
C PRO A 143 32.25 -24.59 38.75
N LEU A 144 32.96 -25.13 39.74
CA LEU A 144 32.83 -26.53 40.13
C LEU A 144 31.50 -26.76 40.86
N ARG A 145 31.16 -25.84 41.75
CA ARG A 145 29.88 -25.84 42.47
C ARG A 145 28.71 -25.66 41.52
N LEU A 146 28.83 -24.79 40.53
CA LEU A 146 27.82 -24.58 39.49
C LEU A 146 27.62 -25.83 38.62
N LYS A 147 28.71 -26.47 38.17
CA LYS A 147 28.66 -27.74 37.44
C LYS A 147 27.94 -28.83 38.25
N GLN A 148 28.26 -28.97 39.53
CA GLN A 148 27.60 -29.95 40.41
C GLN A 148 26.09 -29.65 40.56
N ALA A 149 25.73 -28.39 40.73
CA ALA A 149 24.34 -27.95 40.82
C ALA A 149 23.57 -28.22 39.51
N TRP A 150 24.17 -27.93 38.36
CA TRP A 150 23.60 -28.21 37.04
C TRP A 150 23.33 -29.70 36.84
N ASN A 151 24.30 -30.56 37.18
CA ASN A 151 24.14 -32.01 37.06
C ASN A 151 23.10 -32.58 38.05
N ALA A 152 22.95 -31.98 39.23
CA ALA A 152 21.88 -32.34 40.16
C ALA A 152 20.50 -31.95 39.60
N LEU A 153 20.38 -30.75 39.03
CA LEU A 153 19.16 -30.22 38.44
C LEU A 153 18.65 -31.08 37.27
N GLN A 154 19.53 -31.41 36.32
CA GLN A 154 19.18 -32.25 35.16
C GLN A 154 18.68 -33.64 35.57
N ARG A 155 19.18 -34.20 36.68
CA ARG A 155 18.71 -35.48 37.21
C ARG A 155 17.37 -35.33 37.94
N HIS A 156 17.20 -34.23 38.68
CA HIS A 156 15.98 -33.92 39.42
C HIS A 156 14.77 -33.71 38.50
N HIS A 157 14.94 -32.97 37.40
CA HIS A 157 13.86 -32.64 36.45
C HIS A 157 13.94 -33.51 35.18
N PRO A 158 13.04 -34.49 34.99
CA PRO A 158 13.10 -35.43 33.86
C PRO A 158 13.10 -34.76 32.48
N MET A 159 12.33 -33.68 32.29
CA MET A 159 12.21 -33.00 31.01
C MET A 159 13.50 -32.30 30.54
N LEU A 160 14.46 -32.03 31.44
CA LEU A 160 15.81 -31.57 31.05
C LEU A 160 16.66 -32.68 30.41
N ARG A 161 16.14 -33.90 30.33
CA ARG A 161 16.73 -35.07 29.65
C ARG A 161 15.81 -35.60 28.54
N ALA A 162 14.86 -34.80 28.09
CA ALA A 162 13.94 -35.20 27.04
C ALA A 162 14.66 -35.30 25.69
N LYS A 163 14.30 -36.32 24.90
CA LYS A 163 14.75 -36.55 23.53
C LYS A 163 13.54 -36.62 22.61
N PHE A 164 13.60 -35.89 21.50
CA PHE A 164 12.51 -35.78 20.52
C PHE A 164 12.82 -36.67 19.31
N PHE A 165 11.78 -37.21 18.69
CA PHE A 165 11.91 -38.17 17.59
C PHE A 165 11.12 -37.73 16.34
N PRO A 166 11.59 -38.08 15.12
CA PRO A 166 10.93 -37.73 13.86
C PRO A 166 9.47 -38.19 13.70
N ASN A 167 9.02 -39.14 14.52
CA ASN A 167 7.64 -39.63 14.54
C ASN A 167 6.70 -38.74 15.38
N GLY A 168 7.15 -37.59 15.88
CA GLY A 168 6.35 -36.70 16.73
C GLY A 168 6.14 -37.26 18.14
N ARG A 169 7.10 -38.04 18.65
CA ARG A 169 7.12 -38.56 20.03
C ARG A 169 8.37 -38.09 20.76
N GLN A 170 8.36 -38.24 22.08
CA GLN A 170 9.44 -37.87 22.99
C GLN A 170 9.69 -38.98 24.02
N ALA A 171 10.91 -39.07 24.56
CA ALA A 171 11.28 -39.98 25.65
C ALA A 171 12.24 -39.30 26.62
N ILE A 172 12.37 -39.83 27.84
CA ILE A 172 13.32 -39.33 28.84
C ILE A 172 14.58 -40.18 28.84
N MET A 173 15.74 -39.58 28.61
CA MET A 173 17.03 -40.27 28.62
C MET A 173 17.46 -40.62 30.04
N PRO A 174 18.12 -41.77 30.30
CA PRO A 174 18.52 -42.18 31.65
C PRO A 174 19.62 -41.29 32.27
N SER A 175 20.38 -40.56 31.46
CA SER A 175 21.44 -39.63 31.88
C SER A 175 21.31 -38.28 31.14
N PRO A 176 21.88 -37.19 31.69
CA PRO A 176 21.96 -35.91 31.01
C PRO A 176 22.66 -35.99 29.65
N TYR A 177 22.30 -35.10 28.72
CA TYR A 177 22.97 -34.98 27.42
C TYR A 177 24.46 -34.66 27.57
N ASN A 178 24.76 -33.70 28.45
CA ASN A 178 26.11 -33.30 28.80
C ASN A 178 26.20 -33.03 30.31
N GLU A 179 27.23 -33.61 30.95
CA GLU A 179 27.54 -33.36 32.37
C GLU A 179 28.66 -32.31 32.54
N GLU A 180 29.30 -31.91 31.43
CA GLU A 180 30.27 -30.83 31.39
C GLU A 180 29.59 -29.47 31.17
N MET A 181 30.21 -28.41 31.70
CA MET A 181 29.75 -27.03 31.57
C MET A 181 30.87 -26.21 30.95
N GLU A 182 30.54 -25.38 29.95
CA GLU A 182 31.51 -24.52 29.30
C GLU A 182 31.91 -23.36 30.22
N VAL A 183 33.22 -23.13 30.36
CA VAL A 183 33.77 -22.04 31.19
C VAL A 183 34.75 -21.22 30.36
N PHE A 184 34.39 -19.97 30.09
CA PHE A 184 35.23 -19.00 29.41
C PHE A 184 36.06 -18.23 30.44
N ASN A 185 37.39 -18.35 30.38
CA ASN A 185 38.27 -17.58 31.25
C ASN A 185 38.71 -16.29 30.55
N LEU A 186 38.05 -15.19 30.87
CA LEU A 186 38.25 -13.88 30.22
C LEU A 186 38.99 -12.89 31.12
N GLY A 187 39.55 -13.35 32.25
CA GLY A 187 40.17 -12.50 33.27
C GLY A 187 41.42 -11.73 32.82
N GLY A 188 42.00 -12.09 31.68
CA GLY A 188 43.20 -11.46 31.12
C GLY A 188 42.95 -10.49 29.96
N LEU A 189 41.70 -10.29 29.54
CA LEU A 189 41.36 -9.43 28.39
C LEU A 189 41.30 -7.96 28.76
N ALA A 190 41.65 -7.08 27.82
CA ALA A 190 41.40 -5.65 27.93
C ALA A 190 39.89 -5.35 27.85
N PRO A 191 39.39 -4.19 28.33
CA PRO A 191 37.96 -3.89 28.36
C PRO A 191 37.25 -4.00 26.99
N ASP A 192 37.85 -3.48 25.92
CA ASP A 192 37.26 -3.51 24.57
C ASP A 192 37.21 -4.95 24.02
N GLU A 193 38.29 -5.72 24.20
CA GLU A 193 38.36 -7.14 23.81
C GLU A 193 37.38 -8.01 24.63
N LEU A 194 37.21 -7.69 25.91
CA LEU A 194 36.27 -8.37 26.80
C LEU A 194 34.83 -8.16 26.34
N GLU A 195 34.47 -6.94 25.97
CA GLU A 195 33.13 -6.63 25.47
C GLU A 195 32.85 -7.34 24.13
N GLU A 196 33.82 -7.32 23.21
CA GLU A 196 33.71 -8.03 21.93
C GLU A 196 33.54 -9.55 22.13
N GLU A 197 34.34 -10.17 23.00
CA GLU A 197 34.26 -11.60 23.29
C GLU A 197 32.94 -11.98 23.97
N LEU A 198 32.45 -11.17 24.92
CA LEU A 198 31.16 -11.40 25.56
C LEU A 198 29.99 -11.24 24.60
N LEU A 199 30.07 -10.32 23.64
CA LEU A 199 29.09 -10.20 22.55
C LEU A 199 29.14 -11.41 21.60
N SER A 200 30.35 -11.93 21.31
CA SER A 200 30.54 -13.15 20.53
C SER A 200 29.90 -14.36 21.21
N ILE A 201 30.19 -14.57 22.49
CA ILE A 201 29.60 -15.65 23.31
C ILE A 201 28.07 -15.51 23.35
N ARG A 202 27.55 -14.30 23.63
CA ARG A 202 26.11 -14.02 23.59
C ARG A 202 25.53 -14.43 22.24
N SER A 203 26.07 -13.91 21.14
CA SER A 203 25.53 -14.17 19.80
C SER A 203 25.59 -15.65 19.42
N ALA A 204 26.56 -16.41 19.93
CA ALA A 204 26.65 -17.85 19.70
C ALA A 204 25.58 -18.61 20.50
N LEU A 205 25.38 -18.27 21.78
CA LEU A 205 24.46 -18.99 22.68
C LEU A 205 23.00 -18.55 22.53
N SER A 206 22.72 -17.27 22.30
CA SER A 206 21.36 -16.74 22.24
C SER A 206 20.59 -17.13 20.98
N HIS A 207 21.30 -17.53 19.92
CA HIS A 207 20.73 -17.88 18.61
C HIS A 207 21.02 -19.31 18.16
N ARG A 208 21.59 -20.16 19.02
CA ARG A 208 21.87 -21.55 18.66
C ARG A 208 20.58 -22.38 18.59
N LYS A 209 20.61 -23.40 17.73
CA LYS A 209 19.57 -24.42 17.63
C LYS A 209 20.03 -25.65 18.39
N LEU A 210 19.47 -25.86 19.59
CA LEU A 210 19.78 -27.03 20.43
C LEU A 210 19.38 -28.34 19.72
N ARG A 211 20.20 -29.38 19.86
CA ARG A 211 20.00 -30.70 19.23
C ARG A 211 19.04 -31.56 20.05
N VAL A 212 17.77 -31.16 20.07
CA VAL A 212 16.70 -31.85 20.81
C VAL A 212 16.51 -33.31 20.38
N GLU A 213 16.89 -33.63 19.14
CA GLU A 213 16.90 -34.99 18.58
C GLU A 213 17.97 -35.88 19.20
N GLU A 214 19.01 -35.30 19.83
CA GLU A 214 20.07 -36.00 20.56
C GLU A 214 19.86 -35.95 22.08
N GLY A 215 18.90 -35.14 22.57
CA GLY A 215 18.62 -34.90 23.99
C GLY A 215 19.15 -33.57 24.54
N GLU A 216 19.77 -32.74 23.70
CA GLU A 216 20.24 -31.40 24.07
C GLU A 216 19.04 -30.44 24.09
N VAL A 217 18.48 -30.19 25.28
CA VAL A 217 17.26 -29.36 25.47
C VAL A 217 17.49 -28.13 26.34
N ALA A 218 18.64 -28.04 27.01
CA ALA A 218 19.06 -26.88 27.77
C ALA A 218 20.59 -26.84 27.88
N GLY A 219 21.15 -25.65 28.12
CA GLY A 219 22.57 -25.47 28.33
C GLY A 219 22.88 -24.42 29.40
N LEU A 220 24.09 -24.55 29.94
CA LEU A 220 24.64 -23.67 30.95
C LEU A 220 26.10 -23.37 30.60
N ALA A 221 26.49 -22.11 30.63
CA ALA A 221 27.87 -21.68 30.45
C ALA A 221 28.23 -20.53 31.39
N LEU A 222 29.51 -20.36 31.69
CA LEU A 222 30.01 -19.35 32.62
C LEU A 222 31.20 -18.61 32.02
N ALA A 223 31.17 -17.27 32.01
CA ALA A 223 32.35 -16.44 31.77
C ALA A 223 32.89 -15.87 33.08
N LEU A 224 34.19 -16.06 33.34
CA LEU A 224 34.93 -15.50 34.46
C LEU A 224 35.61 -14.21 34.02
N LEU A 225 35.36 -13.10 34.72
CA LEU A 225 35.77 -11.75 34.33
C LEU A 225 36.97 -11.22 35.16
N PRO A 226 37.69 -10.17 34.70
CA PRO A 226 38.92 -9.66 35.35
C PRO A 226 38.77 -9.16 36.79
N ASP A 227 37.58 -8.75 37.19
CA ASP A 227 37.24 -8.18 38.51
C ASP A 227 36.66 -9.21 39.49
N ASN A 228 36.92 -10.51 39.25
CA ASN A 228 36.31 -11.63 39.99
C ASN A 228 34.78 -11.65 39.91
N THR A 229 34.18 -11.02 38.90
CA THR A 229 32.74 -11.19 38.59
C THR A 229 32.53 -12.32 37.59
N GLY A 230 31.28 -12.75 37.43
CA GLY A 230 30.90 -13.82 36.52
C GLY A 230 29.65 -13.48 35.72
N ARG A 231 29.62 -13.91 34.46
CA ARG A 231 28.38 -13.96 33.66
C ARG A 231 27.94 -15.39 33.46
N LEU A 232 26.73 -15.71 33.95
CA LEU A 232 26.09 -17.00 33.75
C LEU A 232 25.14 -16.92 32.56
N PHE A 233 25.28 -17.86 31.64
CA PHE A 233 24.44 -18.00 30.46
C PHE A 233 23.58 -19.26 30.63
N LEU A 234 22.26 -19.10 30.58
CA LEU A 234 21.30 -20.21 30.63
C LEU A 234 20.43 -20.15 29.38
N ASP A 235 20.29 -21.28 28.69
CA ASP A 235 19.47 -21.36 27.50
C ASP A 235 18.66 -22.65 27.47
N VAL A 236 17.38 -22.56 27.11
CA VAL A 236 16.42 -23.68 27.23
C VAL A 236 15.54 -23.73 26.00
N ASP A 237 15.35 -24.91 25.42
CA ASP A 237 14.33 -25.15 24.39
C ASP A 237 12.95 -25.25 25.06
N LEU A 238 12.03 -24.37 24.70
CA LEU A 238 10.70 -24.29 25.29
C LEU A 238 9.80 -25.48 24.92
N LEU A 239 10.30 -26.44 24.12
CA LEU A 239 9.72 -27.79 24.06
C LEU A 239 9.65 -28.48 25.44
N VAL A 240 10.54 -28.12 26.37
CA VAL A 240 10.64 -28.79 27.68
C VAL A 240 10.22 -27.91 28.86
N ALA A 241 9.88 -26.65 28.63
CA ALA A 241 9.60 -25.68 29.70
C ALA A 241 8.63 -24.59 29.26
N ASP A 242 7.62 -24.31 30.10
CA ASP A 242 6.85 -23.06 30.10
C ASP A 242 7.54 -21.97 30.96
N VAL A 243 6.98 -20.75 31.00
CA VAL A 243 7.57 -19.61 31.76
C VAL A 243 7.67 -19.90 33.26
N LEU A 244 6.69 -20.60 33.83
CA LEU A 244 6.78 -21.03 35.23
C LEU A 244 7.90 -22.08 35.41
N SER A 245 8.04 -23.02 34.47
CA SER A 245 9.14 -23.99 34.50
C SER A 245 10.51 -23.31 34.41
N LEU A 246 10.68 -22.25 33.63
CA LEU A 246 11.91 -21.45 33.63
C LEU A 246 12.20 -20.89 35.03
N SER A 247 11.18 -20.34 35.69
CA SER A 247 11.31 -19.82 37.06
C SER A 247 11.69 -20.92 38.06
N LEU A 248 11.14 -22.13 37.91
CA LEU A 248 11.49 -23.31 38.72
C LEU A 248 12.93 -23.79 38.45
N ILE A 249 13.35 -23.87 37.18
CA ILE A 249 14.72 -24.23 36.78
C ILE A 249 15.72 -23.28 37.43
N ILE A 250 15.49 -21.97 37.35
CA ILE A 250 16.36 -20.93 37.92
C ILE A 250 16.42 -21.04 39.46
N ARG A 251 15.25 -21.18 40.11
CA ARG A 251 15.16 -21.35 41.56
C ARG A 251 15.92 -22.59 42.04
N ASP A 252 15.66 -23.74 41.43
CA ASP A 252 16.23 -25.02 41.86
C ASP A 252 17.72 -25.08 41.55
N LEU A 253 18.17 -24.48 40.44
CA LEU A 253 19.60 -24.30 40.17
C LEU A 253 20.26 -23.47 41.26
N ALA A 254 19.63 -22.38 41.70
CA ALA A 254 20.11 -21.55 42.80
C ALA A 254 20.12 -22.30 44.14
N GLU A 255 19.12 -23.13 44.44
CA GLU A 255 19.08 -23.95 45.66
C GLU A 255 20.22 -24.99 45.69
N ALA A 256 20.37 -25.73 44.59
CA ALA A 256 21.43 -26.71 44.44
C ALA A 256 22.81 -26.04 44.51
N TYR A 257 22.97 -24.88 43.83
CA TYR A 257 24.18 -24.09 43.91
C TYR A 257 24.45 -23.67 45.35
N LEU A 258 23.48 -23.12 46.08
CA LEU A 258 23.63 -22.69 47.46
C LEU A 258 23.81 -23.84 48.48
N GLY A 259 23.88 -25.09 48.02
CA GLY A 259 24.20 -26.26 48.84
C GLY A 259 22.99 -26.90 49.50
N LYS A 260 21.77 -26.53 49.09
CA LYS A 260 20.55 -27.21 49.52
C LYS A 260 20.37 -28.49 48.72
N LYS A 261 19.93 -29.56 49.39
CA LYS A 261 19.53 -30.80 48.70
C LYS A 261 18.18 -30.55 48.01
N LEU A 262 18.13 -30.76 46.69
CA LEU A 262 16.87 -30.76 45.95
C LEU A 262 15.94 -31.88 46.47
N ALA A 263 14.64 -31.68 46.32
CA ALA A 263 13.66 -32.71 46.64
C ALA A 263 13.92 -34.00 45.84
N GLU A 264 13.36 -35.12 46.28
CA GLU A 264 13.40 -36.33 45.46
C GLU A 264 12.67 -36.08 44.12
N PRO A 265 13.14 -36.66 43.00
CA PRO A 265 12.49 -36.48 41.70
C PRO A 265 10.99 -36.80 41.77
N PRO A 266 10.14 -36.04 41.05
CA PRO A 266 8.70 -36.25 41.10
C PRO A 266 8.33 -37.65 40.59
N GLN A 267 7.52 -38.38 41.37
CA GLN A 267 7.03 -39.71 40.97
C GLN A 267 5.99 -39.63 39.84
N TYR A 268 5.19 -38.56 39.83
CA TYR A 268 4.24 -38.29 38.76
C TYR A 268 4.95 -37.50 37.66
N THR A 269 5.03 -38.06 36.46
CA THR A 269 5.83 -37.50 35.36
C THR A 269 4.96 -36.76 34.34
N PHE A 270 5.60 -36.02 33.43
CA PHE A 270 4.89 -35.37 32.33
C PHE A 270 4.21 -36.37 31.37
N GLN A 271 4.78 -37.57 31.24
CA GLN A 271 4.15 -38.67 30.52
C GLN A 271 2.82 -39.08 31.17
N ASP A 272 2.78 -39.17 32.50
CA ASP A 272 1.56 -39.48 33.25
C ASP A 272 0.52 -38.36 33.12
N TYR A 273 0.97 -37.11 33.09
CA TYR A 273 0.13 -35.95 32.83
C TYR A 273 -0.56 -36.03 31.45
N ILE A 274 0.20 -36.25 30.37
CA ILE A 274 -0.37 -36.35 29.02
C ILE A 274 -1.40 -37.48 28.94
N ARG A 275 -1.08 -38.66 29.49
CA ARG A 275 -2.00 -39.81 29.54
C ARG A 275 -3.31 -39.48 30.27
N SER A 276 -3.22 -38.77 31.40
CA SER A 276 -4.42 -38.36 32.15
C SER A 276 -5.30 -37.39 31.37
N ARG A 277 -4.69 -36.46 30.61
CA ARG A 277 -5.42 -35.48 29.79
C ARG A 277 -6.12 -36.10 28.59
N GLU A 278 -5.49 -37.06 27.92
CA GLU A 278 -6.11 -37.81 26.82
C GLU A 278 -7.35 -38.57 27.30
N ALA A 279 -7.32 -39.12 28.50
CA ALA A 279 -8.47 -39.81 29.11
C ALA A 279 -9.60 -38.86 29.57
N GLU A 280 -9.27 -37.63 29.98
CA GLU A 280 -10.25 -36.62 30.42
C GLU A 280 -10.96 -35.89 29.27
N SER A 281 -10.35 -35.83 28.08
CA SER A 281 -10.90 -35.12 26.92
C SER A 281 -12.10 -35.88 26.32
N ALA A 282 -13.32 -35.61 26.82
CA ALA A 282 -14.55 -36.12 26.22
C ALA A 282 -14.67 -35.67 24.74
N HIS A 283 -14.84 -36.61 23.81
CA HIS A 283 -14.95 -36.36 22.37
C HIS A 283 -15.99 -35.27 22.00
N GLN A 284 -17.03 -35.09 22.82
CA GLN A 284 -18.16 -34.21 22.54
C GLN A 284 -17.88 -32.73 22.83
N ASP A 285 -17.16 -32.39 23.92
CA ASP A 285 -16.77 -31.01 24.24
C ASP A 285 -15.79 -30.43 23.18
N ARG A 286 -15.05 -31.31 22.48
CA ARG A 286 -14.05 -30.93 21.47
C ARG A 286 -14.65 -30.58 20.10
N GLU A 287 -15.77 -31.21 19.71
CA GLU A 287 -16.46 -30.87 18.46
C GLU A 287 -17.24 -29.55 18.58
N GLU A 288 -17.76 -29.22 19.77
CA GLU A 288 -18.40 -27.92 20.03
C GLU A 288 -17.39 -26.77 19.88
N ASP A 289 -16.23 -26.87 20.53
CA ASP A 289 -15.16 -25.87 20.43
C ASP A 289 -14.66 -25.73 18.98
N LYS A 290 -14.50 -26.85 18.26
CA LYS A 290 -14.15 -26.81 16.83
C LYS A 290 -15.20 -26.09 16.00
N GLY A 291 -16.48 -26.37 16.20
CA GLY A 291 -17.58 -25.72 15.49
C GLY A 291 -17.64 -24.21 15.74
N PHE A 292 -17.35 -23.77 16.97
CA PHE A 292 -17.21 -22.35 17.31
C PHE A 292 -16.11 -21.67 16.48
N TRP A 293 -14.91 -22.26 16.43
CA TRP A 293 -13.78 -21.69 15.68
C TRP A 293 -14.02 -21.70 14.17
N GLU A 294 -14.60 -22.77 13.62
CA GLU A 294 -14.96 -22.83 12.20
C GLU A 294 -15.97 -21.73 11.83
N GLY A 295 -16.99 -21.51 12.66
CA GLY A 295 -17.95 -20.41 12.47
C GLY A 295 -17.30 -19.03 12.56
N LYS A 296 -16.38 -18.82 13.51
CA LYS A 296 -15.67 -17.54 13.71
C LYS A 296 -14.76 -17.20 12.52
N LEU A 297 -14.02 -18.19 12.01
CA LEU A 297 -13.16 -18.03 10.83
C LEU A 297 -13.96 -17.74 9.56
N GLN A 298 -15.10 -18.40 9.37
CA GLN A 298 -16.01 -18.13 8.23
C GLN A 298 -16.57 -16.71 8.27
N ALA A 299 -16.90 -16.19 9.46
CA ALA A 299 -17.46 -14.85 9.62
C ALA A 299 -16.45 -13.71 9.40
N MET A 300 -15.15 -14.00 9.46
CA MET A 300 -14.07 -13.01 9.40
C MET A 300 -13.50 -12.80 7.99
N ASP A 301 -13.76 -13.71 7.03
CA ASP A 301 -13.07 -13.77 5.73
C ASP A 301 -11.54 -13.62 5.89
N TRP A 302 -11.00 -14.39 6.83
CA TRP A 302 -9.66 -14.19 7.35
C TRP A 302 -8.58 -14.55 6.32
N ALA A 303 -7.71 -13.58 5.99
CA ALA A 303 -6.59 -13.76 5.07
C ALA A 303 -5.20 -13.67 5.75
N GLY A 304 -5.14 -13.79 7.09
CA GLY A 304 -3.90 -13.62 7.87
C GLY A 304 -3.54 -12.14 8.12
N LEU A 305 -2.74 -11.85 9.15
CA LEU A 305 -2.30 -10.49 9.49
C LEU A 305 -1.49 -9.85 8.35
N GLN A 306 -1.78 -8.59 8.01
CA GLN A 306 -1.09 -7.86 6.95
C GLN A 306 -0.41 -6.59 7.49
N LEU A 307 0.82 -6.77 7.98
CA LEU A 307 1.74 -5.67 8.30
C LEU A 307 2.57 -5.29 7.07
N PRO A 308 3.20 -4.10 7.04
CA PRO A 308 4.06 -3.71 5.92
C PRO A 308 5.37 -4.52 5.98
N LEU A 309 5.50 -5.47 5.07
CA LEU A 309 6.70 -6.30 4.93
C LEU A 309 7.55 -5.78 3.76
N GLN A 310 8.88 -5.82 3.91
CA GLN A 310 9.82 -5.55 2.81
C GLN A 310 10.07 -6.80 1.95
N THR A 311 9.90 -7.99 2.54
CA THR A 311 10.06 -9.27 1.84
C THR A 311 9.08 -10.29 2.40
N LYS A 312 8.89 -11.40 1.67
CA LYS A 312 8.04 -12.49 2.14
C LYS A 312 8.81 -13.37 3.14
N PRO A 313 8.15 -13.96 4.15
CA PRO A 313 8.87 -14.76 5.14
C PRO A 313 9.54 -16.02 4.58
N GLU A 314 9.09 -16.56 3.45
CA GLU A 314 9.73 -17.70 2.76
C GLU A 314 11.06 -17.32 2.08
N LEU A 315 11.32 -16.03 1.90
CA LEU A 315 12.53 -15.51 1.24
C LEU A 315 13.63 -15.13 2.25
N ILE A 316 13.37 -15.26 3.55
CA ILE A 316 14.37 -15.05 4.59
C ILE A 316 15.33 -16.24 4.61
N GLY A 317 16.57 -16.02 4.20
CA GLY A 317 17.57 -17.09 4.12
C GLY A 317 18.04 -17.63 5.47
N LYS A 318 18.18 -16.76 6.48
CA LYS A 318 18.50 -17.16 7.86
C LYS A 318 17.68 -16.34 8.84
N THR A 319 16.82 -17.02 9.60
CA THR A 319 16.04 -16.40 10.67
C THR A 319 16.95 -15.93 11.79
N LYS A 320 16.81 -14.68 12.21
CA LYS A 320 17.48 -14.12 13.37
C LYS A 320 16.54 -13.16 14.07
N PHE A 321 16.37 -13.35 15.38
CA PHE A 321 15.58 -12.46 16.21
C PHE A 321 16.45 -11.34 16.79
N SER A 322 15.91 -10.14 16.80
CA SER A 322 16.48 -8.96 17.47
C SER A 322 15.52 -8.54 18.59
N ARG A 323 16.09 -8.14 19.74
CA ARG A 323 15.31 -7.64 20.87
C ARG A 323 15.31 -6.11 20.90
N ARG A 324 14.12 -5.53 21.04
CA ARG A 324 13.89 -4.13 21.47
C ARG A 324 13.32 -4.15 22.88
N GLN A 325 13.72 -3.21 23.73
CA GLN A 325 13.22 -3.16 25.10
C GLN A 325 13.05 -1.73 25.64
N ALA A 326 12.12 -1.58 26.58
CA ALA A 326 11.88 -0.34 27.31
C ALA A 326 11.39 -0.63 28.73
N ILE A 327 11.59 0.35 29.61
CA ILE A 327 11.23 0.27 31.02
C ILE A 327 10.18 1.33 31.31
N LEU A 328 9.05 0.92 31.88
CA LEU A 328 8.11 1.83 32.51
C LEU A 328 8.43 1.91 34.00
N GLY A 329 8.81 3.10 34.45
CA GLY A 329 9.25 3.32 35.83
C GLY A 329 8.17 2.97 36.86
N ARG A 330 8.63 2.67 38.07
CA ARG A 330 7.81 2.20 39.21
C ARG A 330 6.53 3.03 39.44
N GLU A 331 6.65 4.36 39.44
CA GLU A 331 5.50 5.24 39.72
C GLU A 331 4.41 5.12 38.65
N ASP A 332 4.80 5.17 37.38
CA ASP A 332 3.86 5.08 36.26
C ASP A 332 3.24 3.68 36.19
N TRP A 333 4.02 2.62 36.46
CA TRP A 333 3.49 1.27 36.56
C TRP A 333 2.42 1.15 37.66
N GLN A 334 2.68 1.72 38.85
CA GLN A 334 1.70 1.74 39.93
C GLN A 334 0.43 2.51 39.55
N ARG A 335 0.54 3.67 38.87
CA ARG A 335 -0.62 4.42 38.37
C ARG A 335 -1.46 3.59 37.40
N ILE A 336 -0.83 2.97 36.40
CA ILE A 336 -1.54 2.10 35.44
C ILE A 336 -2.29 0.98 36.15
N ARG A 337 -1.65 0.30 37.12
CA ARG A 337 -2.29 -0.78 37.88
C ARG A 337 -3.52 -0.27 38.64
N GLN A 338 -3.40 0.87 39.31
CA GLN A 338 -4.51 1.47 40.05
C GLN A 338 -5.67 1.86 39.13
N THR A 339 -5.38 2.53 38.01
CA THR A 339 -6.41 2.95 37.06
C THR A 339 -7.08 1.76 36.37
N ALA A 340 -6.33 0.74 35.96
CA ALA A 340 -6.89 -0.50 35.41
C ALA A 340 -7.83 -1.17 36.41
N ALA A 341 -7.43 -1.22 37.68
CA ALA A 341 -8.23 -1.83 38.73
C ALA A 341 -9.55 -1.08 38.98
N ARG A 342 -9.53 0.27 39.00
CA ARG A 342 -10.75 1.12 39.09
C ARG A 342 -11.76 0.82 37.99
N TYR A 343 -11.28 0.47 36.80
CA TYR A 343 -12.14 0.07 35.68
C TYR A 343 -12.49 -1.44 35.67
N GLN A 344 -12.04 -2.22 36.66
CA GLN A 344 -12.20 -3.68 36.77
C GLN A 344 -11.48 -4.48 35.67
N PHE A 345 -10.27 -4.04 35.32
CA PHE A 345 -9.37 -4.69 34.37
C PHE A 345 -8.05 -5.07 35.00
N THR A 346 -7.47 -6.17 34.51
CA THR A 346 -6.11 -6.57 34.86
C THR A 346 -5.11 -5.82 33.99
N PRO A 347 -3.88 -5.58 34.47
CA PRO A 347 -2.84 -4.94 33.66
C PRO A 347 -2.51 -5.71 32.37
N SER A 348 -2.61 -7.05 32.39
CA SER A 348 -2.45 -7.89 31.20
C SER A 348 -3.45 -7.57 30.08
N MET A 349 -4.70 -7.26 30.42
CA MET A 349 -5.72 -6.88 29.44
C MET A 349 -5.46 -5.50 28.84
N LEU A 350 -4.94 -4.57 29.64
CA LEU A 350 -4.50 -3.27 29.17
C LEU A 350 -3.35 -3.40 28.17
N LEU A 351 -2.32 -4.18 28.52
CA LEU A 351 -1.13 -4.36 27.67
C LEU A 351 -1.48 -5.07 26.36
N LEU A 352 -2.35 -6.09 26.40
CA LEU A 352 -2.89 -6.73 25.20
C LEU A 352 -3.64 -5.72 24.32
N THR A 353 -4.45 -4.86 24.92
CA THR A 353 -5.23 -3.84 24.19
C THR A 353 -4.31 -2.81 23.55
N ALA A 354 -3.30 -2.33 24.27
CA ALA A 354 -2.30 -1.40 23.75
C ALA A 354 -1.53 -2.01 22.56
N TYR A 355 -1.07 -3.25 22.69
CA TYR A 355 -0.40 -3.96 21.61
C TYR A 355 -1.29 -4.12 20.38
N ALA A 356 -2.55 -4.50 20.57
CA ALA A 356 -3.50 -4.65 19.48
C ALA A 356 -3.79 -3.32 18.76
N LEU A 357 -3.86 -2.20 19.49
CA LEU A 357 -4.04 -0.87 18.90
C LEU A 357 -2.81 -0.43 18.08
N VAL A 358 -1.60 -0.77 18.52
CA VAL A 358 -0.37 -0.50 17.75
C VAL A 358 -0.36 -1.36 16.48
N LEU A 359 -0.61 -2.66 16.58
CA LEU A 359 -0.67 -3.56 15.42
C LEU A 359 -1.74 -3.09 14.41
N GLU A 360 -2.92 -2.70 14.89
CA GLU A 360 -4.00 -2.15 14.07
C GLU A 360 -3.53 -0.97 13.23
N ARG A 361 -2.75 -0.06 13.83
CA ARG A 361 -2.34 1.17 13.17
C ARG A 361 -1.44 0.94 11.94
N TRP A 362 -0.76 -0.21 11.88
CA TRP A 362 0.04 -0.67 10.74
C TRP A 362 -0.62 -1.78 9.92
N CYS A 363 -1.78 -2.28 10.33
CA CYS A 363 -2.47 -3.35 9.64
C CYS A 363 -3.40 -2.80 8.55
N SER A 364 -3.39 -3.40 7.36
CA SER A 364 -4.33 -3.04 6.28
C SER A 364 -5.74 -3.63 6.47
N GLN A 365 -5.90 -4.58 7.40
CA GLN A 365 -7.16 -5.30 7.62
C GLN A 365 -7.96 -4.74 8.80
N GLU A 366 -9.28 -4.84 8.72
CA GLU A 366 -10.19 -4.42 9.80
C GLU A 366 -10.14 -5.34 11.03
N SER A 367 -9.71 -6.58 10.85
CA SER A 367 -9.61 -7.56 11.94
C SER A 367 -8.47 -8.55 11.73
N PHE A 368 -7.82 -8.95 12.82
CA PHE A 368 -6.73 -9.92 12.83
C PHE A 368 -6.70 -10.71 14.15
N PHE A 369 -5.92 -11.79 14.19
CA PHE A 369 -5.71 -12.59 15.41
C PHE A 369 -4.33 -12.31 16.02
N ILE A 370 -4.29 -12.31 17.35
CA ILE A 370 -3.06 -12.32 18.16
C ILE A 370 -2.96 -13.68 18.85
N ASN A 371 -1.79 -14.31 18.81
CA ASN A 371 -1.52 -15.53 19.57
C ASN A 371 -1.17 -15.18 21.02
N ILE A 372 -1.83 -15.84 21.98
CA ILE A 372 -1.58 -15.68 23.41
C ILE A 372 -1.26 -17.03 24.03
N PRO A 373 -0.05 -17.21 24.60
CA PRO A 373 0.26 -18.36 25.45
C PRO A 373 -0.59 -18.34 26.73
N LEU A 374 -1.42 -19.36 26.90
CA LEU A 374 -2.17 -19.64 28.13
C LEU A 374 -1.49 -20.75 28.90
N PHE A 375 -1.19 -20.50 30.17
CA PHE A 375 -0.64 -21.52 31.07
C PHE A 375 -1.79 -22.37 31.62
N ASN A 376 -1.95 -23.59 31.10
CA ASN A 376 -3.04 -24.49 31.47
C ASN A 376 -2.69 -25.44 32.63
N ARG A 377 -1.71 -25.04 33.44
CA ARG A 377 -1.19 -25.78 34.58
C ARG A 377 -2.18 -25.71 35.74
N ASP A 378 -2.52 -26.86 36.33
CA ASP A 378 -3.29 -26.89 37.57
C ASP A 378 -2.36 -26.65 38.76
N LEU A 379 -2.33 -25.41 39.23
CA LEU A 379 -1.47 -24.97 40.34
C LEU A 379 -1.95 -25.46 41.70
N GLU A 380 -3.15 -26.07 41.76
CA GLU A 380 -3.71 -26.65 42.97
C GLU A 380 -3.37 -28.13 43.15
N ASP A 381 -2.79 -28.76 42.12
CA ASP A 381 -2.22 -30.09 42.19
C ASP A 381 -0.72 -29.97 42.45
N GLU A 382 -0.29 -30.30 43.67
CA GLU A 382 1.12 -30.23 44.07
C GLU A 382 2.04 -31.01 43.12
N ARG A 383 1.55 -32.12 42.54
CA ARG A 383 2.31 -32.96 41.60
C ARG A 383 2.63 -32.24 40.29
N ILE A 384 1.79 -31.27 39.90
CA ILE A 384 1.90 -30.53 38.63
C ILE A 384 2.53 -29.14 38.89
N SER A 385 2.21 -28.50 40.01
CA SER A 385 2.65 -27.14 40.34
C SER A 385 4.19 -26.97 40.38
N THR A 386 4.94 -28.02 40.72
CA THR A 386 6.41 -28.01 40.79
C THR A 386 7.09 -28.75 39.64
N MET A 387 6.33 -29.28 38.68
CA MET A 387 6.88 -30.04 37.55
C MET A 387 7.49 -29.11 36.50
N VAL A 388 8.69 -29.43 36.00
CA VAL A 388 9.27 -28.77 34.83
C VAL A 388 8.80 -29.49 33.57
N ALA A 389 7.97 -28.81 32.77
CA ALA A 389 7.47 -29.26 31.47
C ALA A 389 6.78 -28.10 30.71
N ASP A 390 6.46 -28.30 29.43
CA ASP A 390 5.63 -27.35 28.66
C ASP A 390 4.13 -27.63 28.87
N PHE A 391 3.47 -26.79 29.68
CA PHE A 391 2.01 -26.80 29.90
C PHE A 391 1.28 -25.75 29.06
N THR A 392 1.94 -25.17 28.07
CA THR A 392 1.40 -24.07 27.27
C THR A 392 0.26 -24.55 26.37
N ASN A 393 -0.79 -23.75 26.30
CA ASN A 393 -1.80 -23.81 25.26
C ASN A 393 -1.78 -22.47 24.50
N LEU A 394 -2.12 -22.46 23.22
CA LEU A 394 -2.19 -21.22 22.44
C LEU A 394 -3.65 -20.81 22.22
N LEU A 395 -3.97 -19.57 22.61
CA LEU A 395 -5.27 -18.95 22.37
C LEU A 395 -5.13 -17.92 21.24
N LEU A 396 -6.06 -17.96 20.29
CA LEU A 396 -6.24 -16.87 19.33
C LEU A 396 -7.16 -15.83 19.92
N VAL A 397 -6.79 -14.56 19.86
CA VAL A 397 -7.67 -13.45 20.23
C VAL A 397 -7.90 -12.57 19.03
N GLU A 398 -9.16 -12.47 18.62
CA GLU A 398 -9.56 -11.58 17.52
C GLU A 398 -9.51 -10.14 18.04
N PHE A 399 -8.76 -9.31 17.33
CA PHE A 399 -8.93 -7.88 17.41
C PHE A 399 -9.68 -7.41 16.16
N ARG A 400 -10.75 -6.65 16.37
CA ARG A 400 -11.52 -6.01 15.30
C ARG A 400 -11.64 -4.52 15.58
N ARG A 401 -11.28 -3.69 14.62
CA ARG A 401 -11.38 -2.24 14.74
C ARG A 401 -12.84 -1.79 14.73
N LYS A 402 -13.18 -0.80 15.55
CA LYS A 402 -14.44 -0.06 15.46
C LYS A 402 -14.17 1.45 15.52
N PRO A 403 -14.69 2.23 14.55
CA PRO A 403 -14.53 3.68 14.54
C PRO A 403 -15.04 4.36 15.81
N GLY A 404 -14.30 5.35 16.29
CA GLY A 404 -14.72 6.23 17.38
C GLY A 404 -14.75 5.58 18.77
N GLU A 405 -14.24 4.36 18.93
CA GLU A 405 -14.09 3.75 20.26
C GLU A 405 -13.04 4.51 21.10
N THR A 406 -13.35 4.68 22.38
CA THR A 406 -12.38 5.07 23.41
C THR A 406 -11.52 3.88 23.80
N PHE A 407 -10.37 4.11 24.45
CA PHE A 407 -9.52 3.02 24.94
C PHE A 407 -10.28 2.07 25.87
N LEU A 408 -11.09 2.62 26.79
CA LEU A 408 -11.94 1.83 27.67
C LEU A 408 -12.98 0.97 26.92
N MET A 409 -13.59 1.49 25.86
CA MET A 409 -14.54 0.72 25.03
C MET A 409 -13.84 -0.42 24.30
N THR A 410 -12.66 -0.14 23.72
CA THR A 410 -11.83 -1.16 23.08
C THR A 410 -11.41 -2.24 24.08
N MET A 411 -10.94 -1.86 25.26
CA MET A 411 -10.53 -2.80 26.32
C MET A 411 -11.70 -3.68 26.80
N LYS A 412 -12.92 -3.11 26.96
CA LYS A 412 -14.14 -3.89 27.25
C LYS A 412 -14.44 -4.93 26.18
N ARG A 413 -14.30 -4.56 24.91
CA ARG A 413 -14.52 -5.47 23.78
C ARG A 413 -13.46 -6.57 23.72
N VAL A 414 -12.18 -6.22 23.81
CA VAL A 414 -11.07 -7.18 23.82
C VAL A 414 -11.23 -8.16 24.98
N LYS A 415 -11.60 -7.68 26.18
CA LYS A 415 -11.95 -8.56 27.31
C LYS A 415 -13.10 -9.50 26.97
N GLY A 416 -14.19 -9.01 26.38
CA GLY A 416 -15.32 -9.85 25.96
C GLY A 416 -14.90 -10.96 25.00
N THR A 417 -14.15 -10.63 23.95
CA THR A 417 -13.63 -11.60 22.98
C THR A 417 -12.65 -12.58 23.61
N PHE A 418 -11.76 -12.10 24.48
CA PHE A 418 -10.82 -12.95 25.21
C PHE A 418 -11.55 -14.00 26.04
N LEU A 419 -12.56 -13.58 26.82
CA LEU A 419 -13.32 -14.46 27.70
C LEU A 419 -14.14 -15.49 26.92
N GLU A 420 -14.75 -15.09 25.80
CA GLU A 420 -15.43 -15.98 24.86
C GLU A 420 -14.47 -17.04 24.31
N ASN A 421 -13.30 -16.62 23.82
CA ASN A 421 -12.32 -17.53 23.23
C ASN A 421 -11.73 -18.49 24.27
N VAL A 422 -11.48 -18.03 25.50
CA VAL A 422 -11.01 -18.90 26.61
C VAL A 422 -12.02 -20.01 26.92
N ALA A 423 -13.32 -19.73 26.80
CA ALA A 423 -14.36 -20.74 27.03
C ALA A 423 -14.28 -21.91 26.03
N HIS A 424 -13.69 -21.67 24.85
CA HIS A 424 -13.49 -22.63 23.76
C HIS A 424 -12.01 -23.03 23.55
N SER A 425 -11.20 -22.93 24.61
CA SER A 425 -9.76 -23.25 24.57
C SER A 425 -9.45 -24.76 24.56
N GLY A 426 -10.47 -25.63 24.61
CA GLY A 426 -10.33 -27.09 24.47
C GLY A 426 -9.91 -27.52 23.07
N TYR A 427 -10.14 -26.66 22.08
CA TYR A 427 -9.57 -26.78 20.74
C TYR A 427 -8.49 -25.71 20.54
N SER A 428 -7.22 -26.12 20.66
CA SER A 428 -6.06 -25.21 20.70
C SER A 428 -5.92 -24.36 19.44
N GLY A 429 -5.39 -23.14 19.59
CA GLY A 429 -5.12 -22.23 18.49
C GLY A 429 -4.23 -22.85 17.41
N VAL A 430 -3.31 -23.75 17.77
CA VAL A 430 -2.50 -24.53 16.81
C VAL A 430 -3.40 -25.35 15.88
N ARG A 431 -4.39 -26.07 16.43
CA ARG A 431 -5.30 -26.89 15.62
C ARG A 431 -6.23 -26.05 14.78
N VAL A 432 -6.76 -24.96 15.33
CA VAL A 432 -7.57 -23.98 14.58
C VAL A 432 -6.84 -23.55 13.31
N GLN A 433 -5.58 -23.18 13.47
CA GLN A 433 -4.77 -22.69 12.36
C GLN A 433 -4.38 -23.79 11.38
N ARG A 434 -3.97 -24.96 11.87
CA ARG A 434 -3.62 -26.12 11.04
C ARG A 434 -4.80 -26.60 10.18
N ASP A 435 -5.96 -26.78 10.80
CA ASP A 435 -7.14 -27.31 10.12
C ASP A 435 -7.71 -26.26 9.13
N HIS A 436 -7.56 -24.96 9.41
CA HIS A 436 -7.86 -23.89 8.46
C HIS A 436 -6.87 -23.86 7.27
N PHE A 437 -5.57 -23.96 7.53
CA PHE A 437 -4.50 -24.00 6.51
C PHE A 437 -4.68 -25.17 5.53
N GLY A 438 -5.04 -26.35 6.05
CA GLY A 438 -5.33 -27.53 5.22
C GLY A 438 -6.50 -27.35 4.26
N LYS A 439 -7.49 -26.51 4.60
CA LYS A 439 -8.65 -26.21 3.74
C LYS A 439 -8.33 -25.16 2.66
N MET A 440 -7.34 -24.30 2.85
CA MET A 440 -6.96 -23.22 1.91
C MET A 440 -5.83 -23.60 0.94
N GLY A 441 -5.51 -24.88 0.79
CA GLY A 441 -4.51 -25.35 -0.18
C GLY A 441 -3.06 -24.93 0.15
N GLY A 442 -2.77 -24.61 1.40
CA GLY A 442 -1.39 -24.36 1.88
C GLY A 442 -0.84 -22.95 1.67
N THR A 443 -1.69 -21.93 1.49
CA THR A 443 -1.25 -20.53 1.41
C THR A 443 -1.80 -19.72 2.60
N GLY A 444 -0.92 -19.10 3.41
CA GLY A 444 -1.31 -18.16 4.48
C GLY A 444 -0.62 -18.37 5.84
N PHE A 445 -0.46 -17.27 6.61
CA PHE A 445 0.19 -17.26 7.94
C PHE A 445 -0.78 -17.43 9.10
N VAL A 446 -0.35 -18.30 10.01
CA VAL A 446 -0.89 -18.73 11.30
C VAL A 446 -0.60 -17.63 12.33
N ALA A 447 -1.44 -16.58 12.40
CA ALA A 447 -1.38 -15.48 13.40
C ALA A 447 0.04 -15.14 13.92
N PRO A 448 0.90 -14.53 13.10
CA PRO A 448 2.36 -14.52 13.30
C PRO A 448 2.85 -13.56 14.40
N VAL A 449 1.94 -12.99 15.19
CA VAL A 449 2.25 -12.06 16.28
C VAL A 449 1.81 -12.67 17.60
N VAL A 450 2.69 -12.59 18.59
CA VAL A 450 2.49 -13.18 19.92
C VAL A 450 2.42 -12.08 20.98
N PHE A 451 1.57 -12.30 21.98
CA PHE A 451 1.56 -11.52 23.22
C PHE A 451 1.75 -12.45 24.43
N ALA A 452 2.92 -12.37 25.04
CA ALA A 452 3.31 -13.15 26.22
C ALA A 452 3.41 -12.24 27.46
N CYS A 453 2.44 -12.38 28.37
CA CYS A 453 2.38 -11.57 29.60
C CYS A 453 2.85 -12.36 30.82
N ASN A 454 4.05 -12.05 31.30
CA ASN A 454 4.76 -12.77 32.37
C ASN A 454 4.92 -11.94 33.67
N ILE A 455 4.10 -10.89 33.84
CA ILE A 455 4.18 -9.96 34.99
C ILE A 455 4.00 -10.63 36.37
N ASP A 456 3.36 -11.79 36.43
CA ASP A 456 3.09 -12.53 37.67
C ASP A 456 4.13 -13.63 37.97
N TYR A 457 5.06 -13.90 37.05
CA TYR A 457 6.08 -14.95 37.17
C TYR A 457 7.49 -14.33 37.13
N PRO A 458 8.06 -13.96 38.29
CA PRO A 458 9.37 -13.34 38.31
C PRO A 458 10.44 -14.37 37.91
N LEU A 459 11.14 -14.09 36.80
CA LEU A 459 12.31 -14.84 36.37
C LEU A 459 13.47 -14.72 37.36
N GLU A 460 13.48 -13.64 38.15
CA GLU A 460 14.46 -13.38 39.19
C GLU A 460 13.83 -13.47 40.58
N THR A 461 14.37 -14.33 41.43
CA THR A 461 13.98 -14.49 42.83
C THR A 461 15.08 -13.95 43.75
N PRO A 462 14.78 -13.61 45.03
CA PRO A 462 15.82 -13.25 45.99
C PRO A 462 16.94 -14.30 46.09
N LEU A 463 16.57 -15.57 45.94
CA LEU A 463 17.49 -16.70 45.95
C LEU A 463 18.40 -16.73 44.72
N SER A 464 17.83 -16.58 43.52
CA SER A 464 18.63 -16.54 42.29
C SER A 464 19.52 -15.30 42.23
N ARG A 465 19.05 -14.16 42.77
CA ARG A 465 19.86 -12.94 42.94
C ARG A 465 21.06 -13.17 43.85
N GLN A 466 20.87 -13.91 44.94
CA GLN A 466 21.97 -14.29 45.83
C GLN A 466 22.97 -15.23 45.14
N ALA A 467 22.49 -16.17 44.32
CA ALA A 467 23.33 -17.19 43.69
C ALA A 467 24.11 -16.67 42.47
N PHE A 468 23.42 -15.95 41.58
CA PHE A 468 23.91 -15.64 40.22
C PHE A 468 23.88 -14.14 39.90
N GLY A 469 23.35 -13.30 40.80
CA GLY A 469 23.16 -11.88 40.55
C GLY A 469 21.91 -11.56 39.74
N ARG A 470 21.94 -10.43 39.02
CA ARG A 470 20.75 -9.86 38.35
C ARG A 470 20.61 -10.39 36.93
N VAL A 471 19.39 -10.52 36.43
CA VAL A 471 19.16 -10.77 35.00
C VAL A 471 19.58 -9.52 34.23
N GLY A 472 20.59 -9.65 33.37
CA GLY A 472 21.16 -8.55 32.59
C GLY A 472 20.63 -8.47 31.15
N TYR A 473 20.32 -9.62 30.57
CA TYR A 473 19.79 -9.74 29.22
C TYR A 473 18.96 -11.01 29.10
N MET A 474 17.98 -10.99 28.22
CA MET A 474 17.28 -12.19 27.77
C MET A 474 16.79 -11.97 26.35
N VAL A 475 16.53 -13.04 25.61
CA VAL A 475 15.86 -13.03 24.31
C VAL A 475 15.14 -14.36 24.12
N SER A 476 14.00 -14.36 23.43
CA SER A 476 13.40 -15.60 22.95
C SER A 476 13.45 -15.67 21.43
N GLN A 477 13.36 -16.89 20.92
CA GLN A 477 13.13 -17.17 19.52
C GLN A 477 11.93 -18.11 19.44
N THR A 478 10.98 -17.80 18.57
CA THR A 478 9.85 -18.69 18.32
C THR A 478 9.73 -18.92 16.83
N PRO A 479 9.82 -20.17 16.33
CA PRO A 479 9.69 -20.44 14.91
C PRO A 479 8.37 -19.90 14.36
N GLN A 480 8.39 -19.41 13.10
CA GLN A 480 7.22 -18.88 12.39
C GLN A 480 6.57 -17.61 12.98
N VAL A 481 7.14 -17.05 14.07
CA VAL A 481 6.68 -15.78 14.67
C VAL A 481 7.46 -14.62 14.04
N TRP A 482 6.74 -13.56 13.68
CA TRP A 482 7.34 -12.33 13.14
C TRP A 482 7.73 -11.38 14.27
N LEU A 483 6.85 -11.28 15.27
CA LEU A 483 6.96 -10.35 16.39
C LEU A 483 6.33 -10.94 17.65
N ASP A 484 7.13 -11.08 18.69
CA ASP A 484 6.71 -11.52 20.02
C ASP A 484 6.81 -10.36 21.02
N PHE A 485 5.67 -9.94 21.57
CA PHE A 485 5.62 -8.95 22.62
C PHE A 485 5.57 -9.62 24.00
N GLN A 486 6.69 -9.53 24.70
CA GLN A 486 6.87 -10.03 26.06
C GLN A 486 6.84 -8.90 27.09
N THR A 487 6.20 -9.18 28.23
CA THR A 487 6.21 -8.27 29.38
C THR A 487 6.49 -9.01 30.68
N TYR A 488 7.29 -8.42 31.56
CA TYR A 488 7.59 -8.95 32.89
C TYR A 488 7.91 -7.79 33.85
N VAL A 489 7.88 -8.06 35.14
CA VAL A 489 8.22 -7.06 36.17
C VAL A 489 9.62 -7.34 36.71
N HIS A 490 10.45 -6.31 36.78
CA HIS A 490 11.79 -6.36 37.36
C HIS A 490 11.99 -5.14 38.28
N ASP A 491 12.40 -5.36 39.53
CA ASP A 491 12.58 -4.30 40.54
C ASP A 491 11.38 -3.32 40.67
N GLU A 492 10.15 -3.86 40.60
CA GLU A 492 8.87 -3.11 40.59
C GLU A 492 8.65 -2.20 39.36
N GLU A 493 9.46 -2.34 38.32
CA GLU A 493 9.31 -1.67 37.03
C GLU A 493 8.76 -2.66 36.00
N LEU A 494 7.99 -2.16 35.02
CA LEU A 494 7.45 -2.99 33.95
C LEU A 494 8.41 -2.96 32.76
N MET A 495 8.91 -4.14 32.40
CA MET A 495 9.72 -4.36 31.21
C MET A 495 8.82 -4.66 30.02
N LEU A 496 9.03 -3.94 28.92
CA LEU A 496 8.39 -4.14 27.63
C LEU A 496 9.44 -4.65 26.65
N CYS A 497 9.25 -5.81 26.04
CA CYS A 497 10.24 -6.40 25.13
C CYS A 497 9.59 -6.91 23.84
N TRP A 498 10.17 -6.54 22.69
CA TRP A 498 9.79 -7.07 21.38
C TRP A 498 10.94 -7.91 20.82
N ASP A 499 10.68 -9.19 20.62
CA ASP A 499 11.57 -10.09 19.89
C ASP A 499 11.03 -10.28 18.47
N ALA A 500 11.78 -9.83 17.46
CA ALA A 500 11.28 -9.76 16.10
C ALA A 500 12.31 -10.21 15.06
N VAL A 501 11.83 -10.67 13.90
CA VAL A 501 12.66 -10.94 12.74
C VAL A 501 12.77 -9.67 11.89
N ASP A 502 13.73 -8.81 12.21
CA ASP A 502 13.89 -7.47 11.59
C ASP A 502 13.96 -7.53 10.06
N GLY A 503 14.60 -8.55 9.49
CA GLY A 503 14.73 -8.72 8.04
C GLY A 503 13.40 -8.84 7.27
N LEU A 504 12.26 -9.01 7.94
CA LEU A 504 10.92 -9.01 7.34
C LEU A 504 10.37 -7.62 7.07
N PHE A 505 10.77 -6.64 7.86
CA PHE A 505 10.16 -5.31 7.91
C PHE A 505 11.08 -4.28 7.25
N PRO A 506 10.52 -3.22 6.64
CA PRO A 506 11.30 -2.04 6.29
C PRO A 506 12.13 -1.54 7.48
N GLU A 507 13.33 -1.03 7.21
CA GLU A 507 14.20 -0.43 8.21
C GLU A 507 13.43 0.65 9.02
N GLY A 508 13.67 0.72 10.33
CA GLY A 508 13.02 1.67 11.23
C GLY A 508 11.54 1.40 11.57
N LEU A 509 10.83 0.57 10.81
CA LEU A 509 9.39 0.36 11.00
C LEU A 509 9.05 -0.22 12.39
N LEU A 510 9.78 -1.24 12.84
CA LEU A 510 9.56 -1.85 14.16
C LEU A 510 9.92 -0.89 15.30
N ASP A 511 10.91 -0.02 15.10
CA ASP A 511 11.29 1.00 16.08
C ASP A 511 10.19 2.05 16.24
N ASP A 512 9.60 2.51 15.13
CA ASP A 512 8.45 3.41 15.14
C ASP A 512 7.22 2.78 15.83
N MET A 513 6.92 1.51 15.53
CA MET A 513 5.83 0.79 16.17
C MET A 513 6.07 0.59 17.67
N PHE A 514 7.29 0.22 18.07
CA PHE A 514 7.65 0.01 19.48
C PHE A 514 7.66 1.33 20.27
N GLY A 515 8.15 2.41 19.66
CA GLY A 515 8.05 3.76 20.23
C GLY A 515 6.60 4.19 20.44
N ALA A 516 5.72 3.96 19.45
CA ALA A 516 4.30 4.26 19.60
C ALA A 516 3.62 3.45 20.72
N LEU A 517 4.06 2.20 20.95
CA LEU A 517 3.60 1.41 22.11
C LEU A 517 4.04 2.03 23.44
N GLN A 518 5.30 2.49 23.52
CA GLN A 518 5.82 3.16 24.71
C GLN A 518 5.05 4.44 25.00
N ASP A 519 4.86 5.29 23.99
CA ASP A 519 4.13 6.55 24.11
C ASP A 519 2.68 6.33 24.53
N LEU A 520 2.02 5.31 23.98
CA LEU A 520 0.66 4.94 24.36
C LEU A 520 0.60 4.53 25.84
N ILE A 521 1.50 3.64 26.28
CA ILE A 521 1.54 3.17 27.68
C ILE A 521 1.86 4.32 28.62
N GLN A 522 2.81 5.19 28.26
CA GLN A 522 3.16 6.35 29.05
C GLN A 522 2.01 7.37 29.13
N GLY A 523 1.32 7.62 28.01
CA GLY A 523 0.11 8.45 27.99
C GLY A 523 -1.00 7.88 28.88
N LEU A 524 -1.20 6.55 28.88
CA LEU A 524 -2.15 5.88 29.78
C LEU A 524 -1.77 6.01 31.26
N ALA A 525 -0.47 6.07 31.59
CA ALA A 525 -0.01 6.33 32.96
C ALA A 525 -0.26 7.77 33.43
N GLN A 526 -0.24 8.72 32.49
CA GLN A 526 -0.41 10.16 32.76
C GLN A 526 -1.88 10.59 32.81
N HIS A 527 -2.81 9.79 32.28
CA HIS A 527 -4.23 10.08 32.25
C HIS A 527 -5.05 9.10 33.10
N ASP A 528 -5.84 9.63 34.04
CA ASP A 528 -6.77 8.84 34.86
C ASP A 528 -8.07 8.48 34.11
N ASP A 529 -8.44 9.22 33.06
CA ASP A 529 -9.63 8.95 32.24
C ASP A 529 -9.25 8.25 30.93
N TRP A 530 -9.63 6.98 30.82
CA TRP A 530 -9.43 6.17 29.62
C TRP A 530 -10.68 6.11 28.73
N ASN A 531 -11.72 6.88 29.04
CA ASN A 531 -12.88 7.04 28.18
C ASN A 531 -12.66 8.12 27.10
N GLN A 532 -11.47 8.08 26.49
CA GLN A 532 -11.06 8.91 25.36
C GLN A 532 -10.27 8.06 24.36
N GLY A 533 -10.08 8.57 23.14
CA GLY A 533 -9.19 7.95 22.14
C GLY A 533 -7.73 8.37 22.37
N PHE A 534 -6.80 7.53 21.93
CA PHE A 534 -5.37 7.83 21.89
C PHE A 534 -4.88 7.59 20.46
N ASP A 535 -4.24 8.58 19.83
CA ASP A 535 -3.63 8.37 18.51
C ASP A 535 -2.27 7.70 18.66
N VAL A 536 -2.03 6.68 17.84
CA VAL A 536 -0.86 5.79 17.90
C VAL A 536 0.10 6.11 16.74
N LEU A 537 0.01 7.31 16.17
CA LEU A 537 0.97 7.78 15.18
C LEU A 537 2.28 8.17 15.89
N PRO A 538 3.46 7.70 15.45
CA PRO A 538 4.72 8.02 16.13
C PRO A 538 4.95 9.54 16.25
N PRO A 539 5.37 10.07 17.42
CA PRO A 539 5.58 11.50 17.61
C PRO A 539 6.55 12.12 16.60
N ARG A 540 7.61 11.40 16.22
CA ARG A 540 8.56 11.82 15.17
C ARG A 540 7.83 12.10 13.85
N GLN A 541 6.92 11.23 13.43
CA GLN A 541 6.13 11.40 12.21
C GLN A 541 5.09 12.54 12.37
N GLN A 542 4.49 12.70 13.56
CA GLN A 542 3.59 13.82 13.84
C GLN A 542 4.30 15.17 13.67
N VAL A 543 5.47 15.32 14.31
CA VAL A 543 6.29 16.54 14.24
C VAL A 543 6.79 16.79 12.82
N GLN A 544 7.26 15.75 12.12
CA GLN A 544 7.69 15.87 10.73
C GLN A 544 6.57 16.42 9.84
N ARG A 545 5.38 15.81 9.90
CA ARG A 545 4.23 16.20 9.06
C ARG A 545 3.69 17.58 9.42
N ALA A 546 3.67 17.92 10.71
CA ALA A 546 3.31 19.25 11.16
C ALA A 546 4.32 20.29 10.66
N GLY A 547 5.62 20.01 10.75
CA GLY A 547 6.67 20.88 10.26
C GLY A 547 6.69 21.03 8.73
N GLU A 548 6.38 19.97 7.98
CA GLU A 548 6.18 20.04 6.52
C GLU A 548 5.00 20.92 6.15
N LEU A 549 3.87 20.76 6.85
CA LEU A 549 2.71 21.63 6.68
C LEU A 549 3.04 23.08 7.04
N GLU A 550 3.71 23.32 8.17
CA GLU A 550 4.09 24.65 8.65
C GLU A 550 5.01 25.37 7.65
N LYS A 551 5.98 24.67 7.06
CA LYS A 551 6.82 25.19 5.97
C LYS A 551 6.01 25.64 4.75
N LEU A 552 4.80 25.10 4.56
CA LEU A 552 3.89 25.45 3.47
C LEU A 552 2.86 26.52 3.86
N LEU A 553 2.66 26.83 5.14
CA LEU A 553 1.67 27.80 5.60
C LEU A 553 1.89 29.25 5.13
N PRO A 554 3.08 29.72 4.75
CA PRO A 554 3.16 30.83 3.80
C PRO A 554 2.87 30.27 2.39
N LEU A 555 1.61 29.88 2.15
CA LEU A 555 1.15 29.35 0.86
C LEU A 555 1.27 30.49 -0.15
N SER A 556 2.44 30.54 -0.79
CA SER A 556 2.89 31.65 -1.62
C SER A 556 3.10 31.14 -3.04
N PRO A 557 2.02 30.71 -3.73
CA PRO A 557 2.14 30.46 -5.15
C PRO A 557 2.64 31.73 -5.84
N PRO A 558 3.34 31.60 -6.98
CA PRO A 558 3.73 32.76 -7.77
C PRO A 558 2.48 33.60 -8.08
N PRO A 559 2.45 34.91 -7.76
CA PRO A 559 1.30 35.76 -8.01
C PRO A 559 1.27 36.17 -9.49
N ARG A 560 1.28 35.17 -10.38
CA ARG A 560 1.45 35.30 -11.83
C ARG A 560 0.35 34.57 -12.59
N THR A 561 0.09 35.07 -13.79
CA THR A 561 -0.79 34.44 -14.76
C THR A 561 -0.01 33.53 -15.71
N LEU A 562 -0.70 32.59 -16.36
CA LEU A 562 -0.10 31.75 -17.42
C LEU A 562 0.46 32.59 -18.59
N LEU A 563 -0.02 33.83 -18.76
CA LEU A 563 0.48 34.74 -19.79
C LEU A 563 1.76 35.46 -19.39
N ASP A 564 2.07 35.62 -18.09
CA ASP A 564 3.13 36.52 -17.65
C ASP A 564 4.51 36.13 -18.17
N GLY A 565 4.85 34.84 -18.13
CA GLY A 565 6.11 34.33 -18.67
C GLY A 565 6.23 34.56 -20.17
N PHE A 566 5.17 34.20 -20.92
CA PHE A 566 5.10 34.43 -22.37
C PHE A 566 5.23 35.93 -22.71
N LEU A 567 4.46 36.79 -22.05
CA LEU A 567 4.49 38.24 -22.27
C LEU A 567 5.83 38.87 -21.87
N SER A 568 6.50 38.33 -20.85
CA SER A 568 7.86 38.75 -20.49
C SER A 568 8.82 38.48 -21.65
N HIS A 569 8.77 37.29 -22.25
CA HIS A 569 9.64 36.95 -23.36
C HIS A 569 9.31 37.75 -24.63
N VAL A 570 8.03 37.97 -24.95
CA VAL A 570 7.60 38.85 -26.06
C VAL A 570 8.21 40.26 -25.96
N ARG A 571 8.40 40.78 -24.74
CA ARG A 571 9.04 42.10 -24.53
C ARG A 571 10.56 42.05 -24.62
N GLN A 572 11.17 40.93 -24.24
CA GLN A 572 12.63 40.78 -24.19
C GLN A 572 13.22 40.41 -25.55
N ASP A 573 12.59 39.46 -26.25
CA ASP A 573 13.06 38.93 -27.53
C ASP A 573 11.85 38.53 -28.41
N PRO A 574 11.20 39.49 -29.09
CA PRO A 574 10.04 39.21 -29.94
C PRO A 574 10.36 38.43 -31.21
N ASP A 575 11.63 38.40 -31.64
CA ASP A 575 12.05 37.80 -32.91
C ASP A 575 12.48 36.34 -32.76
N SER A 576 12.64 35.86 -31.51
CA SER A 576 12.86 34.44 -31.24
C SER A 576 11.67 33.58 -31.69
N ILE A 577 11.96 32.35 -32.11
CA ILE A 577 10.94 31.41 -32.60
C ILE A 577 10.16 30.87 -31.39
N ALA A 578 8.84 31.00 -31.42
CA ALA A 578 7.94 30.42 -30.42
C ALA A 578 7.37 29.08 -30.88
N LEU A 579 6.82 29.02 -32.10
CA LEU A 579 6.16 27.84 -32.63
C LEU A 579 6.78 27.43 -33.97
N ILE A 580 6.77 26.13 -34.22
CA ILE A 580 7.09 25.55 -35.52
C ILE A 580 5.90 24.67 -35.94
N ASP A 581 5.25 25.03 -37.03
CA ASP A 581 4.16 24.24 -37.58
C ASP A 581 4.72 23.03 -38.34
N SER A 582 4.48 21.80 -37.86
CA SER A 582 5.09 20.61 -38.48
C SER A 582 4.57 20.33 -39.89
N GLY A 583 3.35 20.78 -40.22
CA GLY A 583 2.71 20.53 -41.51
C GLY A 583 3.21 21.48 -42.59
N THR A 584 3.34 22.77 -42.26
CA THR A 584 3.79 23.81 -43.20
C THR A 584 5.28 24.14 -43.07
N GLN A 585 5.95 23.67 -42.02
CA GLN A 585 7.33 23.99 -41.65
C GLN A 585 7.56 25.49 -41.36
N ARG A 586 6.48 26.24 -41.15
CA ARG A 586 6.55 27.66 -40.85
C ARG A 586 6.99 27.88 -39.41
N GLU A 587 7.98 28.75 -39.24
CA GLU A 587 8.40 29.26 -37.94
C GLU A 587 7.62 30.53 -37.61
N ILE A 588 7.11 30.61 -36.38
CA ILE A 588 6.31 31.74 -35.89
C ILE A 588 7.04 32.31 -34.68
N THR A 589 7.40 33.59 -34.73
CA THR A 589 8.11 34.26 -33.64
C THR A 589 7.20 34.59 -32.46
N TYR A 590 7.77 34.87 -31.28
CA TYR A 590 7.00 35.32 -30.11
C TYR A 590 6.18 36.59 -30.41
N GLY A 591 6.75 37.54 -31.15
CA GLY A 591 6.06 38.78 -31.56
C GLY A 591 4.95 38.53 -32.59
N GLU A 592 5.11 37.59 -33.52
CA GLU A 592 4.03 37.18 -34.42
C GLU A 592 2.92 36.46 -33.66
N LEU A 593 3.27 35.51 -32.79
CA LEU A 593 2.33 34.75 -31.96
C LEU A 593 1.49 35.69 -31.08
N TYR A 594 2.12 36.67 -30.44
CA TYR A 594 1.44 37.68 -29.63
C TYR A 594 0.41 38.47 -30.46
N ARG A 595 0.77 38.95 -31.65
CA ARG A 595 -0.14 39.72 -32.51
C ARG A 595 -1.34 38.89 -32.96
N ARG A 596 -1.13 37.62 -33.33
CA ARG A 596 -2.21 36.70 -33.72
C ARG A 596 -3.15 36.40 -32.57
N ALA A 597 -2.61 36.08 -31.39
CA ALA A 597 -3.40 35.84 -30.19
C ALA A 597 -4.20 37.09 -29.76
N LEU A 598 -3.59 38.28 -29.82
CA LEU A 598 -4.25 39.54 -29.49
C LEU A 598 -5.39 39.86 -30.47
N ALA A 599 -5.24 39.52 -31.76
CA ALA A 599 -6.31 39.64 -32.74
C ALA A 599 -7.51 38.74 -32.41
N VAL A 600 -7.25 37.50 -31.97
CA VAL A 600 -8.31 36.59 -31.47
C VAL A 600 -8.98 37.18 -30.22
N ALA A 601 -8.21 37.68 -29.26
CA ALA A 601 -8.74 38.33 -28.06
C ALA A 601 -9.67 39.51 -28.39
N GLY A 602 -9.25 40.39 -29.31
CA GLY A 602 -10.05 41.52 -29.77
C GLY A 602 -11.33 41.10 -30.52
N LEU A 603 -11.30 39.98 -31.24
CA LEU A 603 -12.52 39.40 -31.82
C LEU A 603 -13.49 38.90 -30.74
N LEU A 604 -12.99 38.18 -29.73
CA LEU A 604 -13.80 37.66 -28.62
C LEU A 604 -14.48 38.80 -27.85
N VAL A 605 -13.72 39.82 -27.44
CA VAL A 605 -14.25 40.97 -26.69
C VAL A 605 -15.33 41.70 -27.48
N ARG A 606 -15.13 41.93 -28.78
CA ARG A 606 -16.16 42.58 -29.64
C ARG A 606 -17.43 41.76 -29.79
N LYS A 607 -17.33 40.43 -29.72
CA LYS A 607 -18.50 39.55 -29.77
C LYS A 607 -19.20 39.44 -28.41
N GLY A 608 -18.69 40.10 -27.37
CA GLY A 608 -19.32 40.22 -26.06
C GLY A 608 -18.77 39.26 -25.01
N VAL A 609 -17.57 38.70 -25.21
CA VAL A 609 -16.85 37.97 -24.16
C VAL A 609 -16.35 38.96 -23.11
N GLN A 610 -16.57 38.63 -21.85
CA GLN A 610 -16.15 39.39 -20.68
C GLN A 610 -15.10 38.60 -19.88
N PRO A 611 -14.27 39.27 -19.07
CA PRO A 611 -13.35 38.59 -18.15
C PRO A 611 -14.11 37.65 -17.22
N GLY A 612 -13.58 36.44 -17.02
CA GLY A 612 -14.21 35.37 -16.26
C GLY A 612 -15.17 34.46 -17.05
N ASP A 613 -15.49 34.79 -18.31
CA ASP A 613 -16.28 33.90 -19.16
C ASP A 613 -15.52 32.61 -19.54
N TYR A 614 -16.25 31.51 -19.69
CA TYR A 614 -15.71 30.22 -20.16
C TYR A 614 -15.90 30.08 -21.66
N ILE A 615 -14.80 29.85 -22.38
CA ILE A 615 -14.76 29.85 -23.85
C ILE A 615 -14.26 28.52 -24.38
N GLY A 616 -15.09 27.86 -25.18
CA GLY A 616 -14.79 26.54 -25.72
C GLY A 616 -13.85 26.62 -26.91
N ILE A 617 -12.95 25.64 -27.03
CA ILE A 617 -12.09 25.47 -28.19
C ILE A 617 -12.49 24.18 -28.90
N PHE A 618 -12.98 24.32 -30.13
CA PHE A 618 -13.38 23.21 -31.00
C PHE A 618 -12.67 23.35 -32.35
N LEU A 619 -11.37 23.01 -32.33
CA LEU A 619 -10.43 23.13 -33.44
C LEU A 619 -9.59 21.84 -33.55
N PRO A 620 -9.21 21.40 -34.77
CA PRO A 620 -8.23 20.33 -34.94
C PRO A 620 -6.84 20.76 -34.44
N ARG A 621 -5.92 19.80 -34.25
CA ARG A 621 -4.54 20.09 -33.87
C ARG A 621 -3.84 21.01 -34.87
N GLY A 622 -3.14 22.02 -34.35
CA GLY A 622 -2.36 22.99 -35.13
C GLY A 622 -2.18 24.32 -34.41
N CYS A 623 -1.41 25.24 -35.01
CA CYS A 623 -1.09 26.54 -34.41
C CYS A 623 -2.34 27.39 -34.08
N GLY A 624 -3.43 27.21 -34.82
CA GLY A 624 -4.72 27.85 -34.56
C GLY A 624 -5.29 27.58 -33.16
N GLN A 625 -5.05 26.38 -32.60
CA GLN A 625 -5.45 26.08 -31.20
C GLN A 625 -4.69 26.97 -30.22
N ILE A 626 -3.39 27.18 -30.46
CA ILE A 626 -2.54 27.98 -29.57
C ILE A 626 -2.93 29.46 -29.65
N TYR A 627 -3.23 29.97 -30.85
CA TYR A 627 -3.76 31.33 -31.01
C TYR A 627 -5.08 31.51 -30.24
N ALA A 628 -5.97 30.51 -30.29
CA ALA A 628 -7.22 30.52 -29.56
C ALA A 628 -7.01 30.49 -28.03
N ILE A 629 -6.16 29.60 -27.51
CA ILE A 629 -5.84 29.50 -26.08
C ILE A 629 -5.30 30.84 -25.57
N LEU A 630 -4.23 31.36 -26.19
CA LEU A 630 -3.62 32.61 -25.76
C LEU A 630 -4.58 33.79 -25.94
N GLY A 631 -5.36 33.82 -27.02
CA GLY A 631 -6.36 34.87 -27.26
C GLY A 631 -7.50 34.88 -26.25
N ILE A 632 -7.98 33.71 -25.83
CA ILE A 632 -9.00 33.59 -24.76
C ILE A 632 -8.45 34.13 -23.44
N LEU A 633 -7.23 33.72 -23.06
CA LEU A 633 -6.59 34.22 -21.85
C LEU A 633 -6.34 35.73 -21.93
N MET A 634 -5.91 36.26 -23.08
CA MET A 634 -5.71 37.70 -23.28
C MET A 634 -7.00 38.51 -23.27
N ALA A 635 -8.14 37.89 -23.56
CA ALA A 635 -9.47 38.48 -23.38
C ALA A 635 -9.96 38.42 -21.91
N GLY A 636 -9.22 37.73 -21.04
CA GLY A 636 -9.53 37.52 -19.63
C GLY A 636 -10.49 36.34 -19.36
N GLY A 637 -10.75 35.49 -20.35
CA GLY A 637 -11.60 34.31 -20.21
C GLY A 637 -10.81 33.05 -19.85
N ALA A 638 -11.53 32.02 -19.38
CA ALA A 638 -10.98 30.69 -19.14
C ALA A 638 -11.24 29.79 -20.36
N TYR A 639 -10.22 29.08 -20.87
CA TYR A 639 -10.42 28.21 -22.03
C TYR A 639 -10.91 26.81 -21.64
N VAL A 640 -11.74 26.23 -22.49
CA VAL A 640 -12.35 24.91 -22.30
C VAL A 640 -12.10 24.06 -23.55
N PRO A 641 -11.08 23.20 -23.56
CA PRO A 641 -10.79 22.36 -24.73
C PRO A 641 -11.89 21.31 -24.92
N ILE A 642 -12.37 21.16 -26.16
CA ILE A 642 -13.43 20.21 -26.52
C ILE A 642 -12.91 19.31 -27.63
N GLY A 643 -12.82 18.02 -27.37
CA GLY A 643 -12.34 17.04 -28.35
C GLY A 643 -13.22 16.99 -29.60
N ILE A 644 -12.60 17.09 -30.78
CA ILE A 644 -13.28 17.14 -32.07
C ILE A 644 -14.07 15.87 -32.40
N ASN A 645 -13.64 14.74 -31.83
CA ASN A 645 -14.26 13.42 -32.03
C ASN A 645 -15.32 13.09 -30.97
N GLN A 646 -15.64 14.01 -30.04
CA GLN A 646 -16.66 13.77 -29.03
C GLN A 646 -18.07 13.81 -29.64
N PRO A 647 -18.98 12.89 -29.28
CA PRO A 647 -20.36 12.89 -29.79
C PRO A 647 -21.12 14.17 -29.43
N GLU A 648 -22.04 14.58 -30.30
CA GLU A 648 -22.82 15.83 -30.15
C GLU A 648 -23.60 15.90 -28.81
N GLU A 649 -24.23 14.80 -28.39
CA GLU A 649 -24.97 14.76 -27.13
C GLU A 649 -24.07 15.02 -25.91
N ARG A 650 -22.83 14.51 -25.95
CA ARG A 650 -21.83 14.69 -24.89
C ARG A 650 -21.39 16.15 -24.83
N ARG A 651 -21.13 16.78 -25.99
CA ARG A 651 -20.76 18.19 -26.08
C ARG A 651 -21.86 19.11 -25.56
N ARG A 652 -23.13 18.86 -25.92
CA ARG A 652 -24.27 19.66 -25.43
C ARG A 652 -24.40 19.65 -23.91
N LYS A 653 -24.19 18.48 -23.27
CA LYS A 653 -24.17 18.35 -21.80
C LYS A 653 -23.03 19.16 -21.18
N LEU A 654 -21.82 19.04 -21.75
CA LEU A 654 -20.64 19.79 -21.34
C LEU A 654 -20.91 21.30 -21.39
N TYR A 655 -21.44 21.80 -22.50
CA TYR A 655 -21.67 23.25 -22.67
C TYR A 655 -22.60 23.81 -21.59
N LYS A 656 -23.69 23.09 -21.30
CA LYS A 656 -24.66 23.47 -20.27
C LYS A 656 -24.05 23.40 -18.86
N GLN A 657 -23.30 22.34 -18.57
CA GLN A 657 -22.67 22.13 -17.25
C GLN A 657 -21.63 23.22 -16.93
N ILE A 658 -20.80 23.57 -17.91
CA ILE A 658 -19.77 24.59 -17.73
C ILE A 658 -20.38 26.01 -17.73
N GLY A 659 -21.49 26.20 -18.43
CA GLY A 659 -22.05 27.52 -18.70
C GLY A 659 -21.26 28.24 -19.78
N LEU A 660 -20.99 27.53 -20.89
CA LEU A 660 -20.13 28.02 -21.96
C LEU A 660 -20.71 29.27 -22.63
N LYS A 661 -19.93 30.35 -22.69
CA LYS A 661 -20.38 31.62 -23.28
C LYS A 661 -20.18 31.65 -24.79
N ALA A 662 -19.02 31.19 -25.24
CA ALA A 662 -18.65 31.18 -26.64
C ALA A 662 -17.87 29.91 -27.02
N LEU A 663 -17.85 29.61 -28.31
CA LEU A 663 -17.15 28.48 -28.91
C LEU A 663 -16.31 28.97 -30.09
N VAL A 664 -14.98 28.83 -29.98
CA VAL A 664 -14.03 29.14 -31.04
C VAL A 664 -13.89 27.92 -31.96
N THR A 665 -14.12 28.11 -33.26
CA THR A 665 -14.03 27.05 -34.27
C THR A 665 -13.53 27.56 -35.63
N HIS A 666 -13.34 26.67 -36.60
CA HIS A 666 -12.83 27.01 -37.94
C HIS A 666 -13.71 26.41 -39.05
N ARG A 667 -14.21 27.27 -39.94
CA ARG A 667 -15.22 26.92 -40.96
C ARG A 667 -14.74 25.90 -42.00
N LYS A 668 -13.45 25.87 -42.34
CA LYS A 668 -12.92 24.83 -43.26
C LYS A 668 -12.83 23.45 -42.60
N ALA A 669 -12.64 23.40 -41.28
CA ALA A 669 -12.50 22.13 -40.56
C ALA A 669 -13.88 21.49 -40.29
N PHE A 670 -14.93 22.30 -40.13
CA PHE A 670 -16.30 21.84 -39.90
C PHE A 670 -17.28 22.59 -40.82
N PRO A 671 -17.65 22.02 -41.99
CA PRO A 671 -18.59 22.64 -42.92
C PRO A 671 -20.02 22.67 -42.34
N GLY A 672 -20.32 23.71 -41.57
CA GLY A 672 -21.60 23.92 -40.90
C GLY A 672 -21.42 24.32 -39.43
N ARG A 673 -22.30 25.19 -38.90
CA ARG A 673 -22.30 25.50 -37.46
C ARG A 673 -22.52 24.19 -36.67
N PRO A 674 -21.80 23.94 -35.57
CA PRO A 674 -22.09 22.81 -34.68
C PRO A 674 -23.58 22.86 -34.31
N ARG A 675 -24.37 21.81 -34.58
CA ARG A 675 -25.84 21.85 -34.38
C ARG A 675 -26.26 21.93 -32.90
N ASP A 676 -25.29 21.75 -32.01
CA ASP A 676 -25.38 21.71 -30.55
C ASP A 676 -25.15 23.05 -29.82
N HIS A 677 -25.08 24.17 -30.55
CA HIS A 677 -24.73 25.51 -30.06
C HIS A 677 -25.89 26.39 -29.53
N GLU A 678 -27.09 25.85 -29.26
CA GLU A 678 -28.22 26.70 -28.83
C GLU A 678 -27.86 27.56 -27.61
N GLY A 679 -27.86 28.89 -27.80
CA GLY A 679 -27.51 29.87 -26.76
C GLY A 679 -26.02 30.18 -26.59
N ILE A 680 -25.13 29.59 -27.41
CA ILE A 680 -23.67 29.78 -27.34
C ILE A 680 -23.20 30.62 -28.53
N LEU A 681 -22.37 31.62 -28.26
CA LEU A 681 -21.76 32.45 -29.30
C LEU A 681 -20.71 31.64 -30.07
N VAL A 682 -20.90 31.41 -31.37
CA VAL A 682 -19.87 30.79 -32.22
C VAL A 682 -18.95 31.86 -32.81
N VAL A 683 -17.65 31.71 -32.58
CA VAL A 683 -16.60 32.60 -33.11
C VAL A 683 -15.75 31.80 -34.09
N GLU A 684 -15.94 32.07 -35.38
CA GLU A 684 -15.19 31.44 -36.45
C GLU A 684 -13.86 32.19 -36.66
N LEU A 685 -12.73 31.48 -36.56
CA LEU A 685 -11.45 31.98 -37.03
C LEU A 685 -11.46 31.91 -38.56
N GLU A 686 -11.33 33.05 -39.26
CA GLU A 686 -11.21 33.07 -40.71
C GLU A 686 -9.82 32.61 -41.15
N ALA A 687 -9.75 31.85 -42.26
CA ALA A 687 -8.50 31.34 -42.85
C ALA A 687 -7.44 32.43 -43.15
N GLY A 688 -7.83 33.70 -43.15
CA GLY A 688 -6.92 34.84 -43.30
C GLY A 688 -6.02 35.14 -42.10
N ILE A 689 -6.25 34.55 -40.92
CA ILE A 689 -5.33 34.70 -39.77
C ILE A 689 -4.06 33.85 -39.97
N ASP A 690 -4.09 32.85 -40.87
CA ASP A 690 -2.93 32.04 -41.26
C ASP A 690 -2.20 32.57 -42.51
N GLU A 691 -2.90 33.25 -43.42
CA GLU A 691 -2.39 33.67 -44.75
C GLU A 691 -2.15 35.17 -44.93
N ALA A 692 -2.45 36.05 -43.95
CA ALA A 692 -2.26 37.51 -44.06
C ALA A 692 -0.78 37.98 -44.04
N GLY A 693 0.11 37.29 -44.76
CA GLY A 693 1.46 37.73 -45.12
C GLY A 693 1.75 37.66 -46.63
N MET A 694 0.87 37.09 -47.45
CA MET A 694 1.11 36.92 -48.89
C MET A 694 0.26 37.88 -49.73
N ASN A 695 0.76 39.11 -49.94
CA ASN A 695 0.77 39.78 -51.25
C ASN A 695 1.23 41.24 -51.12
N ARG A 696 2.50 41.49 -51.45
CA ARG A 696 2.96 42.67 -52.21
C ARG A 696 4.32 42.32 -52.85
N LYS A 697 4.28 41.77 -54.07
CA LYS A 697 5.42 41.78 -55.00
C LYS A 697 5.33 43.05 -55.84
N GLY A 698 6.48 43.71 -56.05
CA GLY A 698 6.62 44.81 -56.98
C GLY A 698 7.99 45.46 -56.91
N SER A 699 8.99 44.76 -57.45
CA SER A 699 10.08 45.26 -58.30
C SER A 699 10.53 46.74 -58.21
N ASP A 700 11.87 46.86 -58.18
CA ASP A 700 12.70 47.82 -58.91
C ASP A 700 13.34 49.03 -58.17
N ARG A 701 14.69 48.95 -58.21
CA ARG A 701 15.69 50.00 -58.50
C ARG A 701 16.27 50.84 -57.35
N GLU A 702 17.55 50.53 -57.10
CA GLU A 702 18.72 51.42 -57.21
C GLU A 702 18.64 52.85 -56.67
N GLY A 703 19.58 53.18 -55.79
CA GLY A 703 19.98 54.56 -55.52
C GLY A 703 20.76 54.71 -54.22
N MET A 704 22.09 54.55 -54.30
CA MET A 704 23.03 55.24 -53.41
C MET A 704 22.72 56.74 -53.42
N ASP A 705 22.75 57.43 -52.27
CA ASP A 705 23.78 58.45 -52.02
C ASP A 705 23.77 58.90 -50.53
N THR A 706 24.91 59.49 -50.22
CA THR A 706 25.62 59.89 -49.02
C THR A 706 25.02 60.98 -48.12
N GLY A 707 25.60 61.04 -46.91
CA GLY A 707 25.71 62.24 -46.06
C GLY A 707 24.84 62.13 -44.81
N GLY A 708 25.32 62.32 -43.59
CA GLY A 708 26.55 62.89 -43.09
C GLY A 708 26.34 63.12 -41.59
N LEU A 709 27.44 63.12 -40.84
CA LEU A 709 27.53 63.26 -39.39
C LEU A 709 26.73 64.46 -38.82
N GLU A 710 26.24 64.35 -37.58
CA GLU A 710 26.88 65.02 -36.44
C GLU A 710 26.35 64.56 -35.07
N VAL A 711 27.31 64.46 -34.15
CA VAL A 711 27.20 64.05 -32.75
C VAL A 711 26.96 65.29 -31.91
N GLY A 712 25.97 65.26 -31.04
CA GLY A 712 25.75 66.26 -30.00
C GLY A 712 25.39 65.56 -28.69
N THR A 713 26.28 65.68 -27.71
CA THR A 713 26.25 65.06 -26.39
C THR A 713 25.28 65.75 -25.43
N ASP A 714 24.78 64.93 -24.49
CA ASP A 714 24.68 65.18 -23.04
C ASP A 714 23.30 65.41 -22.38
N THR A 715 23.03 64.46 -21.47
CA THR A 715 22.38 64.54 -20.15
C THR A 715 20.90 64.94 -20.01
N GLY A 716 20.15 64.04 -19.35
CA GLY A 716 19.05 64.41 -18.46
C GLY A 716 17.77 63.59 -18.64
N ASP A 717 17.60 62.59 -17.77
CA ASP A 717 16.34 62.10 -17.17
C ASP A 717 15.12 61.81 -18.07
N LEU A 718 14.86 60.52 -18.28
CA LEU A 718 13.66 59.99 -18.96
C LEU A 718 12.69 59.38 -17.95
N GLU A 719 11.71 60.17 -17.52
CA GLU A 719 10.34 59.70 -17.31
C GLU A 719 9.35 60.66 -18.00
N ALA A 720 8.35 60.04 -18.65
CA ALA A 720 7.13 60.61 -19.23
C ALA A 720 7.22 61.40 -20.55
N GLY A 721 6.69 60.78 -21.62
CA GLY A 721 6.26 61.47 -22.83
C GLY A 721 6.25 60.62 -24.10
N MET A 722 5.28 59.72 -24.26
CA MET A 722 4.93 59.20 -25.59
C MET A 722 3.78 60.02 -26.15
N ASP A 723 4.10 60.97 -27.02
CA ASP A 723 3.18 61.50 -28.04
C ASP A 723 3.76 61.28 -29.44
N THR A 724 2.79 61.13 -30.33
CA THR A 724 2.64 60.69 -31.70
C THR A 724 3.59 61.23 -32.78
N GLY A 725 3.91 60.38 -33.78
CA GLY A 725 4.57 60.84 -35.01
C GLY A 725 5.02 59.79 -36.06
N GLY A 726 4.07 59.05 -36.65
CA GLY A 726 4.13 58.59 -38.07
C GLY A 726 4.68 57.18 -38.41
N PRO A 727 4.33 56.60 -39.59
CA PRO A 727 3.10 56.67 -40.36
C PRO A 727 2.28 55.36 -40.26
N GLU A 728 0.95 55.50 -40.33
CA GLU A 728 0.00 54.39 -40.40
C GLU A 728 0.20 53.55 -41.68
N VAL A 729 0.38 52.25 -41.49
CA VAL A 729 0.10 51.24 -42.53
C VAL A 729 -0.80 50.18 -41.89
N GLY A 730 -2.09 50.24 -42.22
CA GLY A 730 -3.13 49.32 -41.73
C GLY A 730 -2.80 47.86 -42.03
N THR A 731 -3.10 46.93 -41.12
CA THR A 731 -4.46 46.44 -40.90
C THR A 731 -4.85 46.33 -39.42
N ASN A 732 -5.86 47.10 -39.03
CA ASN A 732 -6.69 46.85 -37.86
C ASN A 732 -8.08 46.45 -38.37
N PRO A 733 -8.70 45.40 -37.82
CA PRO A 733 -10.02 45.63 -37.27
C PRO A 733 -10.27 44.75 -36.04
N GLY A 734 -9.87 45.18 -34.81
CA GLY A 734 -9.96 44.33 -33.61
C GLY A 734 -10.04 44.89 -32.17
N GLY A 735 -9.76 46.16 -31.89
CA GLY A 735 -10.20 46.82 -30.65
C GLY A 735 -9.41 46.62 -29.33
N LEU A 736 -8.58 45.59 -29.15
CA LEU A 736 -7.76 45.44 -27.93
C LEU A 736 -6.30 45.88 -28.16
N LYS A 737 -5.82 46.91 -27.44
CA LYS A 737 -4.42 47.39 -27.55
C LYS A 737 -3.42 46.59 -26.71
N LYS A 738 -3.90 45.97 -25.64
CA LYS A 738 -3.12 45.15 -24.69
C LYS A 738 -4.04 44.09 -24.08
N PRO A 739 -3.50 42.97 -23.58
CA PRO A 739 -4.28 41.95 -22.86
C PRO A 739 -5.08 42.56 -21.70
N VAL A 740 -6.23 41.95 -21.40
CA VAL A 740 -7.03 42.30 -20.23
C VAL A 740 -6.30 41.84 -18.96
N MET A 741 -6.23 42.72 -17.96
CA MET A 741 -5.66 42.37 -16.65
C MET A 741 -6.62 41.45 -15.90
N VAL A 742 -6.12 40.29 -15.47
CA VAL A 742 -6.85 39.32 -14.63
C VAL A 742 -6.07 39.02 -13.36
N SER A 743 -6.76 38.55 -12.34
CA SER A 743 -6.13 38.10 -11.10
C SER A 743 -5.45 36.73 -11.30
N PRO A 744 -4.29 36.46 -10.69
CA PRO A 744 -3.71 35.11 -10.63
C PRO A 744 -4.66 34.05 -10.03
N ARG A 745 -5.64 34.50 -9.24
CA ARG A 745 -6.68 33.63 -8.66
C ARG A 745 -7.83 33.33 -9.61
N ASP A 746 -7.93 34.04 -10.73
CA ASP A 746 -8.99 33.80 -11.73
C ASP A 746 -8.77 32.45 -12.42
N SER A 747 -9.84 31.93 -13.00
CA SER A 747 -9.82 30.61 -13.66
C SER A 747 -9.07 30.71 -14.98
N ALA A 748 -8.08 29.84 -15.16
CA ALA A 748 -7.28 29.78 -16.37
C ALA A 748 -7.92 28.85 -17.41
N TYR A 749 -8.34 27.66 -16.96
CA TYR A 749 -8.92 26.65 -17.83
C TYR A 749 -9.87 25.71 -17.09
N VAL A 750 -10.72 25.04 -17.87
CA VAL A 750 -11.54 23.93 -17.39
C VAL A 750 -11.31 22.72 -18.28
N ILE A 751 -10.71 21.66 -17.73
CA ILE A 751 -10.46 20.40 -18.46
C ILE A 751 -11.46 19.34 -18.00
N MET A 752 -12.05 18.64 -18.96
CA MET A 752 -13.06 17.63 -18.69
C MET A 752 -12.42 16.28 -18.39
N THR A 753 -12.91 15.61 -17.34
CA THR A 753 -12.52 14.25 -16.98
C THR A 753 -13.76 13.35 -16.90
N SER A 754 -13.55 12.02 -16.91
CA SER A 754 -14.62 11.04 -16.76
C SER A 754 -15.25 11.08 -15.35
N GLY A 755 -16.54 10.81 -15.25
CA GLY A 755 -17.30 10.93 -14.00
C GLY A 755 -18.01 9.63 -13.60
N SER A 756 -17.93 9.26 -12.32
CA SER A 756 -18.49 8.02 -11.78
C SER A 756 -20.02 7.90 -11.90
N THR A 757 -20.72 9.03 -12.05
CA THR A 757 -22.18 9.11 -12.25
C THR A 757 -22.60 9.03 -13.72
N GLY A 758 -21.65 8.87 -14.63
CA GLY A 758 -21.88 8.76 -16.07
C GLY A 758 -22.01 10.08 -16.84
N SER A 759 -21.66 11.21 -16.20
CA SER A 759 -21.51 12.52 -16.88
C SER A 759 -20.08 13.05 -16.69
N PRO A 760 -19.48 13.70 -17.71
CA PRO A 760 -18.16 14.32 -17.57
C PRO A 760 -18.12 15.35 -16.43
N LYS A 761 -16.96 15.53 -15.80
CA LYS A 761 -16.75 16.54 -14.76
C LYS A 761 -15.67 17.54 -15.20
N GLY A 762 -15.98 18.83 -15.15
CA GLY A 762 -15.05 19.89 -15.54
C GLY A 762 -14.21 20.34 -14.36
N VAL A 763 -12.90 20.12 -14.41
CA VAL A 763 -11.97 20.54 -13.37
C VAL A 763 -11.53 21.97 -13.61
N GLU A 764 -11.84 22.87 -12.69
CA GLU A 764 -11.57 24.30 -12.81
C GLU A 764 -10.27 24.69 -12.11
N ILE A 765 -9.27 25.15 -12.88
CA ILE A 765 -7.92 25.47 -12.40
C ILE A 765 -7.67 26.98 -12.45
N SER A 766 -7.06 27.53 -11.39
CA SER A 766 -6.62 28.92 -11.35
C SER A 766 -5.30 29.13 -12.09
N HIS A 767 -5.03 30.37 -12.48
CA HIS A 767 -3.74 30.73 -13.07
C HIS A 767 -2.56 30.41 -12.14
N GLU A 768 -2.59 30.87 -10.89
CA GLU A 768 -1.50 30.69 -9.93
C GLU A 768 -1.22 29.22 -9.60
N GLY A 769 -2.25 28.36 -9.60
CA GLY A 769 -2.11 26.93 -9.34
C GLY A 769 -1.36 26.21 -10.46
N ALA A 770 -1.71 26.49 -11.72
CA ALA A 770 -1.00 25.96 -12.88
C ALA A 770 0.44 26.52 -12.99
N VAL A 771 0.61 27.82 -12.74
CA VAL A 771 1.91 28.48 -12.78
C VAL A 771 2.86 27.94 -11.70
N ASN A 772 2.36 27.64 -10.50
CA ASN A 772 3.16 27.02 -9.44
C ASN A 772 3.83 25.72 -9.91
N THR A 773 3.07 24.83 -10.56
CA THR A 773 3.60 23.56 -11.10
C THR A 773 4.62 23.83 -12.21
N ILE A 774 4.29 24.72 -13.16
CA ILE A 774 5.16 25.03 -14.30
C ILE A 774 6.50 25.60 -13.83
N GLU A 775 6.50 26.59 -12.95
CA GLU A 775 7.71 27.25 -12.48
C GLU A 775 8.62 26.32 -11.68
N ASP A 776 8.04 25.44 -10.86
CA ASP A 776 8.82 24.49 -10.09
C ASP A 776 9.53 23.46 -10.99
N ILE A 777 8.81 22.90 -11.98
CA ILE A 777 9.41 21.99 -12.96
C ILE A 777 10.47 22.71 -13.79
N ASN A 778 10.17 23.91 -14.30
CA ASN A 778 11.12 24.71 -15.08
C ASN A 778 12.38 25.01 -14.29
N GLY A 779 12.25 25.39 -13.01
CA GLY A 779 13.35 25.68 -12.11
C GLY A 779 14.19 24.44 -11.77
N LYS A 780 13.55 23.29 -11.49
CA LYS A 780 14.24 22.03 -11.15
C LYS A 780 15.08 21.49 -12.30
N PHE A 781 14.57 21.59 -13.53
CA PHE A 781 15.19 20.95 -14.70
C PHE A 781 15.80 21.94 -15.69
N GLY A 782 15.90 23.22 -15.31
CA GLY A 782 16.58 24.27 -16.06
C GLY A 782 16.03 24.45 -17.47
N ILE A 783 14.70 24.57 -17.62
CA ILE A 783 14.08 24.88 -18.91
C ILE A 783 14.42 26.32 -19.32
N SER A 784 14.80 26.53 -20.57
CA SER A 784 15.31 27.81 -21.08
C SER A 784 14.94 28.06 -22.54
N ALA A 785 15.33 29.23 -23.08
CA ALA A 785 15.14 29.58 -24.48
C ALA A 785 15.91 28.67 -25.47
N GLY A 786 16.92 27.93 -24.99
CA GLY A 786 17.62 26.93 -25.81
C GLY A 786 16.78 25.68 -26.09
N ASP A 787 15.70 25.46 -25.34
CA ASP A 787 14.97 24.21 -25.37
C ASP A 787 13.84 24.17 -26.40
N SER A 788 13.54 22.96 -26.84
CA SER A 788 12.44 22.69 -27.73
C SER A 788 11.70 21.41 -27.34
N VAL A 789 10.37 21.44 -27.47
CA VAL A 789 9.48 20.32 -27.16
C VAL A 789 8.60 19.98 -28.37
N LEU A 790 8.23 18.71 -28.48
CA LEU A 790 7.17 18.28 -29.38
C LEU A 790 5.83 18.24 -28.62
N MET A 791 4.83 18.99 -29.10
CA MET A 791 3.50 19.02 -28.49
C MET A 791 2.69 17.78 -28.87
N VAL A 792 3.01 16.64 -28.26
CA VAL A 792 2.35 15.34 -28.49
C VAL A 792 1.01 15.24 -27.73
N SER A 793 0.89 15.92 -26.59
CA SER A 793 -0.31 15.88 -25.75
C SER A 793 -1.50 16.53 -26.47
N ALA A 794 -2.70 15.97 -26.32
CA ALA A 794 -3.91 16.60 -26.84
C ALA A 794 -4.35 17.71 -25.89
N ILE A 795 -4.92 18.81 -26.43
CA ILE A 795 -5.27 19.99 -25.63
C ILE A 795 -6.39 19.73 -24.60
N ASP A 796 -7.15 18.66 -24.77
CA ASP A 796 -8.18 18.20 -23.83
C ASP A 796 -7.61 17.34 -22.69
N PHE A 797 -6.28 17.23 -22.59
CA PHE A 797 -5.54 16.71 -21.45
C PHE A 797 -4.66 17.80 -20.84
N ASP A 798 -4.51 17.77 -19.53
CA ASP A 798 -3.74 18.74 -18.74
C ASP A 798 -2.24 18.73 -19.04
N LEU A 799 -1.67 17.62 -19.52
CA LEU A 799 -0.27 17.57 -19.97
C LEU A 799 0.06 18.61 -21.04
N SER A 800 -0.91 18.94 -21.91
CA SER A 800 -0.74 19.96 -22.95
C SER A 800 -0.51 21.37 -22.40
N VAL A 801 -0.97 21.64 -21.16
CA VAL A 801 -0.77 22.92 -20.49
C VAL A 801 0.72 23.14 -20.25
N TYR A 802 1.46 22.08 -19.88
CA TYR A 802 2.91 22.19 -19.73
C TYR A 802 3.63 22.28 -21.09
N ASP A 803 3.24 21.48 -22.09
CA ASP A 803 3.84 21.55 -23.44
C ASP A 803 3.83 22.98 -23.98
N LEU A 804 2.72 23.69 -23.74
CA LEU A 804 2.55 25.08 -24.17
C LEU A 804 3.19 26.08 -23.20
N PHE A 805 2.66 26.18 -21.98
CA PHE A 805 3.04 27.26 -21.06
C PHE A 805 4.36 27.00 -20.34
N GLY A 806 4.75 25.74 -20.13
CA GLY A 806 6.06 25.38 -19.60
C GLY A 806 7.18 25.87 -20.51
N MET A 807 7.05 25.63 -21.80
CA MET A 807 8.05 26.06 -22.79
C MET A 807 7.99 27.56 -23.09
N LEU A 808 6.79 28.09 -23.38
CA LEU A 808 6.66 29.50 -23.78
C LEU A 808 7.00 30.47 -22.65
N SER A 809 6.81 30.09 -21.38
CA SER A 809 7.21 30.93 -20.25
C SER A 809 8.72 31.01 -20.05
N ALA A 810 9.47 30.04 -20.56
CA ALA A 810 10.93 29.98 -20.50
C ALA A 810 11.63 30.52 -21.76
N GLY A 811 10.87 30.96 -22.76
CA GLY A 811 11.41 31.40 -24.06
C GLY A 811 11.72 30.25 -25.03
N GLY A 812 11.30 29.02 -24.72
CA GLY A 812 11.58 27.84 -25.54
C GLY A 812 10.72 27.76 -26.81
N ARG A 813 10.97 26.71 -27.61
CA ARG A 813 10.28 26.45 -28.90
C ARG A 813 9.30 25.28 -28.78
N VAL A 814 8.10 25.43 -29.35
CA VAL A 814 7.09 24.36 -29.39
C VAL A 814 6.88 23.91 -30.83
N ILE A 815 7.16 22.64 -31.11
CA ILE A 815 6.88 22.02 -32.41
C ILE A 815 5.45 21.49 -32.34
N VAL A 816 4.58 22.03 -33.19
CA VAL A 816 3.14 21.77 -33.18
C VAL A 816 2.81 20.71 -34.23
N LEU A 817 2.32 19.56 -33.78
CA LEU A 817 1.89 18.47 -34.65
C LEU A 817 0.56 18.77 -35.35
N THR A 818 0.42 18.30 -36.58
CA THR A 818 -0.87 18.25 -37.28
C THR A 818 -1.73 17.11 -36.74
N GLU A 819 -3.05 17.15 -37.02
CA GLU A 819 -3.98 16.08 -36.64
C GLU A 819 -3.58 14.72 -37.23
N GLU A 820 -3.00 14.70 -38.43
CA GLU A 820 -2.56 13.46 -39.09
C GLU A 820 -1.34 12.87 -38.34
N ASN A 821 -0.34 13.68 -38.01
CA ASN A 821 0.96 13.16 -37.57
C ASN A 821 1.09 12.95 -36.05
N HIS A 822 0.01 13.16 -35.29
CA HIS A 822 0.05 13.18 -33.83
C HIS A 822 0.29 11.81 -33.15
N LYS A 823 0.28 10.71 -33.91
CA LYS A 823 0.50 9.31 -33.44
C LYS A 823 1.52 8.54 -34.29
N ASP A 824 2.41 9.25 -34.96
CA ASP A 824 3.40 8.65 -35.85
C ASP A 824 4.83 8.81 -35.29
N PRO A 825 5.41 7.77 -34.65
CA PRO A 825 6.72 7.86 -34.04
C PRO A 825 7.86 8.04 -35.06
N ASP A 826 7.63 7.72 -36.33
CA ASP A 826 8.63 7.98 -37.37
C ASP A 826 8.72 9.47 -37.70
N VAL A 827 7.54 10.11 -37.81
CA VAL A 827 7.47 11.55 -37.97
C VAL A 827 8.06 12.25 -36.75
N TRP A 828 7.77 11.76 -35.53
CA TRP A 828 8.36 12.34 -34.31
C TRP A 828 9.88 12.27 -34.32
N LEU A 829 10.46 11.12 -34.69
CA LEU A 829 11.91 10.94 -34.79
C LEU A 829 12.54 11.89 -35.82
N THR A 830 11.87 12.05 -36.97
CA THR A 830 12.32 12.97 -38.04
C THR A 830 12.28 14.43 -37.59
N LEU A 831 11.18 14.85 -36.96
CA LEU A 831 11.03 16.20 -36.41
C LEU A 831 12.02 16.45 -35.27
N MET A 832 12.29 15.42 -34.46
CA MET A 832 13.25 15.46 -33.35
C MET A 832 14.65 15.82 -33.83
N GLN A 833 15.11 15.16 -34.87
CA GLN A 833 16.42 15.41 -35.47
C GLN A 833 16.46 16.77 -36.17
N ARG A 834 15.42 17.10 -36.95
CA ARG A 834 15.35 18.34 -37.71
C ARG A 834 15.37 19.59 -36.83
N TYR A 835 14.60 19.59 -35.75
CA TYR A 835 14.42 20.76 -34.88
C TYR A 835 15.21 20.66 -33.57
N SER A 836 16.10 19.66 -33.46
CA SER A 836 16.97 19.43 -32.29
C SER A 836 16.19 19.46 -30.98
N LEU A 837 15.20 18.57 -30.82
CA LEU A 837 14.41 18.52 -29.58
C LEU A 837 15.30 18.18 -28.40
N SER A 838 15.13 18.93 -27.32
CA SER A 838 15.86 18.71 -26.07
C SER A 838 14.97 18.12 -24.98
N VAL A 839 13.66 18.39 -25.03
CA VAL A 839 12.69 17.99 -24.00
C VAL A 839 11.61 17.11 -24.61
N TRP A 840 11.25 16.05 -23.90
CA TRP A 840 10.10 15.20 -24.19
C TRP A 840 9.14 15.18 -23.01
N ASN A 841 7.84 15.32 -23.26
CA ASN A 841 6.79 15.22 -22.26
C ASN A 841 5.64 14.37 -22.81
N SER A 842 5.34 13.23 -22.18
CA SER A 842 4.22 12.39 -22.62
C SER A 842 3.78 11.37 -21.58
N VAL A 843 2.75 10.59 -21.94
CA VAL A 843 2.48 9.30 -21.30
C VAL A 843 3.52 8.25 -21.68
N PRO A 844 3.78 7.22 -20.84
CA PRO A 844 4.85 6.24 -21.06
C PRO A 844 4.73 5.51 -22.41
N VAL A 845 3.50 5.16 -22.82
CA VAL A 845 3.26 4.44 -24.08
C VAL A 845 3.71 5.20 -25.32
N LEU A 846 3.55 6.53 -25.36
CA LEU A 846 3.99 7.33 -26.52
C LEU A 846 5.52 7.42 -26.58
N PHE A 847 6.17 7.52 -25.41
CA PHE A 847 7.62 7.49 -25.35
C PHE A 847 8.18 6.11 -25.73
N ASP A 848 7.52 5.03 -25.33
CA ASP A 848 7.90 3.67 -25.71
C ASP A 848 7.80 3.44 -27.22
N MET A 849 6.76 3.98 -27.86
CA MET A 849 6.66 3.99 -29.33
C MET A 849 7.86 4.69 -29.98
N LEU A 850 8.31 5.84 -29.45
CA LEU A 850 9.49 6.56 -29.93
C LEU A 850 10.77 5.74 -29.73
N VAL A 851 11.00 5.21 -28.52
CA VAL A 851 12.18 4.41 -28.18
C VAL A 851 12.27 3.17 -29.08
N THR A 852 11.14 2.49 -29.28
CA THR A 852 11.05 1.31 -30.15
C THR A 852 11.39 1.65 -31.61
N MET A 853 10.85 2.75 -32.14
CA MET A 853 11.19 3.21 -33.49
C MET A 853 12.67 3.59 -33.61
N ALA A 854 13.24 4.25 -32.60
CA ALA A 854 14.65 4.63 -32.58
C ALA A 854 15.59 3.42 -32.55
N GLU A 855 15.31 2.41 -31.72
CA GLU A 855 16.04 1.14 -31.68
C GLU A 855 16.00 0.43 -33.04
N GLN A 856 14.83 0.37 -33.67
CA GLN A 856 14.65 -0.25 -34.98
C GLN A 856 15.45 0.44 -36.08
N ARG A 857 15.52 1.77 -36.07
CA ARG A 857 16.29 2.55 -37.05
C ARG A 857 17.78 2.67 -36.71
N GLY A 858 18.21 2.22 -35.53
CA GLY A 858 19.54 2.52 -35.01
C GLY A 858 19.80 4.03 -34.92
N ALA A 859 18.74 4.81 -34.71
CA ALA A 859 18.79 6.27 -34.72
C ALA A 859 19.04 6.82 -33.31
N PRO A 860 19.88 7.86 -33.16
CA PRO A 860 20.11 8.48 -31.86
C PRO A 860 18.86 9.25 -31.38
N VAL A 861 18.65 9.24 -30.06
CA VAL A 861 17.59 10.02 -29.38
C VAL A 861 18.26 11.03 -28.44
N ASP A 862 18.62 12.20 -28.96
CA ASP A 862 19.41 13.21 -28.25
C ASP A 862 18.55 14.17 -27.39
N LEU A 863 17.75 13.60 -26.50
CA LEU A 863 16.97 14.36 -25.52
C LEU A 863 17.81 14.63 -24.26
N ARG A 864 17.76 15.84 -23.70
CA ARG A 864 18.36 16.12 -22.39
C ARG A 864 17.41 15.80 -21.23
N LEU A 865 16.10 15.88 -21.46
CA LEU A 865 15.07 15.71 -20.44
C LEU A 865 13.88 14.92 -21.01
N VAL A 866 13.45 13.90 -20.28
CA VAL A 866 12.26 13.10 -20.59
C VAL A 866 11.36 13.09 -19.36
N MET A 867 10.15 13.63 -19.51
CA MET A 867 9.13 13.69 -18.48
C MET A 867 8.00 12.73 -18.85
N LEU A 868 7.78 11.74 -17.98
CA LEU A 868 6.78 10.69 -18.18
C LEU A 868 5.73 10.74 -17.09
N SER A 869 4.45 10.73 -17.46
CA SER A 869 3.36 10.82 -16.48
C SER A 869 2.02 10.29 -17.00
N GLY A 870 0.98 10.31 -16.17
CA GLY A 870 -0.38 9.93 -16.57
C GLY A 870 -0.68 8.44 -16.46
N ASP A 871 0.33 7.56 -16.56
CA ASP A 871 0.20 6.11 -16.39
C ASP A 871 1.37 5.50 -15.59
N TRP A 872 1.27 4.21 -15.27
CA TRP A 872 2.34 3.45 -14.63
C TRP A 872 3.59 3.41 -15.50
N ILE A 873 4.76 3.60 -14.88
CA ILE A 873 6.06 3.52 -15.54
C ILE A 873 6.75 2.24 -15.08
N GLY A 874 6.83 1.27 -15.99
CA GLY A 874 7.60 0.05 -15.78
C GLY A 874 9.11 0.32 -15.79
N LEU A 875 9.88 -0.55 -15.12
CA LEU A 875 11.33 -0.42 -15.00
C LEU A 875 12.07 -0.58 -16.34
N GLU A 876 11.46 -1.25 -17.31
CA GLU A 876 12.11 -1.60 -18.58
C GLU A 876 12.24 -0.42 -19.54
N LEU A 877 11.23 0.45 -19.60
CA LEU A 877 11.24 1.60 -20.50
C LEU A 877 12.42 2.56 -20.22
N PRO A 878 12.69 2.99 -18.97
CA PRO A 878 13.88 3.77 -18.67
C PRO A 878 15.19 3.02 -18.93
N ARG A 879 15.25 1.69 -18.70
CA ARG A 879 16.46 0.88 -18.98
C ARG A 879 16.81 0.91 -20.46
N ARG A 880 15.84 0.63 -21.34
CA ARG A 880 15.99 0.69 -22.80
C ARG A 880 16.43 2.07 -23.25
N PHE A 881 15.76 3.12 -22.77
CA PHE A 881 16.13 4.48 -23.14
C PHE A 881 17.54 4.87 -22.66
N TYR A 882 17.96 4.49 -21.46
CA TYR A 882 19.33 4.78 -20.99
C TYR A 882 20.42 4.02 -21.76
N ALA A 883 20.08 2.93 -22.46
CA ALA A 883 20.98 2.30 -23.41
C ALA A 883 21.19 3.15 -24.68
N LEU A 884 20.15 3.86 -25.15
CA LEU A 884 20.23 4.79 -26.28
C LEU A 884 20.88 6.13 -25.90
N ASN A 885 20.48 6.71 -24.77
CA ASN A 885 20.96 8.00 -24.30
C ASN A 885 21.17 7.99 -22.77
N ARG A 886 22.40 7.68 -22.38
CA ARG A 886 22.78 7.64 -20.96
C ARG A 886 22.87 9.03 -20.33
N LYS A 887 22.95 10.12 -21.10
CA LYS A 887 23.10 11.49 -20.59
C LYS A 887 21.77 12.16 -20.21
N ALA A 888 20.67 11.77 -20.83
CA ALA A 888 19.34 12.33 -20.60
C ALA A 888 18.86 12.22 -19.15
N THR A 889 18.14 13.20 -18.60
CA THR A 889 17.45 13.03 -17.32
C THR A 889 16.05 12.47 -17.56
N VAL A 890 15.71 11.33 -16.97
CA VAL A 890 14.33 10.80 -17.01
C VAL A 890 13.66 11.13 -15.68
N VAL A 891 12.48 11.72 -15.76
CA VAL A 891 11.67 12.12 -14.61
C VAL A 891 10.30 11.47 -14.73
N ALA A 892 9.94 10.69 -13.73
CA ALA A 892 8.57 10.24 -13.54
C ALA A 892 7.81 11.35 -12.78
N LEU A 893 6.69 11.78 -13.33
CA LEU A 893 5.81 12.78 -12.75
C LEU A 893 4.43 12.16 -12.53
N GLY A 894 3.75 12.61 -11.48
CA GLY A 894 2.42 12.14 -11.13
C GLY A 894 1.58 13.27 -10.56
N GLY A 895 0.30 12.99 -10.36
CA GLY A 895 -0.67 13.98 -9.92
C GLY A 895 -2.06 13.67 -10.46
N ALA A 896 -2.94 14.65 -10.31
CA ALA A 896 -4.29 14.62 -10.81
C ALA A 896 -4.60 15.92 -11.52
N THR A 897 -5.52 15.89 -12.48
CA THR A 897 -6.05 17.10 -13.12
C THR A 897 -6.57 18.08 -12.08
N GLU A 898 -7.18 17.57 -11.01
CA GLU A 898 -7.66 18.32 -9.85
C GLU A 898 -6.57 18.99 -8.98
N ALA A 899 -5.29 18.80 -9.32
CA ALA A 899 -4.14 19.36 -8.62
C ALA A 899 -3.11 20.02 -9.57
N SER A 900 -3.57 20.55 -10.71
CA SER A 900 -2.77 21.35 -11.66
C SER A 900 -1.60 20.58 -12.30
N ILE A 901 -1.94 19.66 -13.21
CA ILE A 901 -1.02 18.86 -14.05
C ILE A 901 -0.26 17.80 -13.24
N TRP A 902 0.69 18.22 -12.41
CA TRP A 902 1.53 17.37 -11.58
C TRP A 902 1.64 17.91 -10.16
N SER A 903 1.87 16.98 -9.24
CA SER A 903 1.98 17.26 -7.81
C SER A 903 3.21 16.62 -7.17
N ASN A 904 3.88 15.72 -7.87
CA ASN A 904 5.11 15.08 -7.42
C ASN A 904 6.08 14.78 -8.57
N TYR A 905 7.31 14.41 -8.21
CA TYR A 905 8.36 14.01 -9.14
C TYR A 905 9.30 12.95 -8.56
N GLN A 906 9.78 12.07 -9.42
CA GLN A 906 10.86 11.11 -9.14
C GLN A 906 11.88 11.18 -10.28
N VAL A 907 13.11 11.60 -9.97
CA VAL A 907 14.23 11.47 -10.92
C VAL A 907 14.63 10.00 -10.98
N VAL A 908 14.53 9.40 -12.16
CA VAL A 908 14.79 7.97 -12.35
C VAL A 908 16.30 7.74 -12.39
N PRO A 909 16.88 7.00 -11.44
CA PRO A 909 18.32 6.78 -11.40
C PRO A 909 18.79 5.93 -12.59
N LYS A 910 20.03 6.16 -13.02
CA LYS A 910 20.64 5.41 -14.15
C LYS A 910 20.75 3.91 -13.87
N ARG A 911 21.05 3.58 -12.61
CA ARG A 911 21.04 2.23 -12.10
C ARG A 911 19.83 2.11 -11.19
N LEU A 912 18.80 1.41 -11.67
CA LEU A 912 17.58 1.20 -10.91
C LEU A 912 17.90 0.32 -9.68
N PRO A 913 17.40 0.68 -8.48
CA PRO A 913 17.49 -0.17 -7.31
C PRO A 913 16.88 -1.57 -7.57
N PRO A 914 17.50 -2.65 -7.06
CA PRO A 914 17.08 -4.02 -7.34
C PRO A 914 15.74 -4.39 -6.66
N ASP A 915 15.40 -3.69 -5.59
CA ASP A 915 14.20 -3.81 -4.76
C ASP A 915 13.00 -3.04 -5.33
N TRP A 916 13.22 -2.14 -6.30
CA TRP A 916 12.12 -1.47 -6.99
C TRP A 916 11.36 -2.45 -7.86
N ILE A 917 10.05 -2.52 -7.65
CA ILE A 917 9.12 -3.29 -8.49
C ILE A 917 8.57 -2.41 -9.62
N THR A 918 8.45 -1.10 -9.37
CA THR A 918 8.03 -0.05 -10.32
C THR A 918 8.74 1.25 -9.96
N ILE A 919 8.66 2.26 -10.84
CA ILE A 919 9.18 3.59 -10.51
C ILE A 919 8.26 4.24 -9.45
N PRO A 920 8.78 4.66 -8.28
CA PRO A 920 7.99 5.33 -7.26
C PRO A 920 7.39 6.66 -7.75
N TYR A 921 6.34 7.11 -7.07
CA TYR A 921 5.70 8.42 -7.33
C TYR A 921 6.58 9.60 -6.88
N GLY A 922 7.53 9.34 -5.97
CA GLY A 922 8.58 10.29 -5.61
C GLY A 922 8.13 11.32 -4.59
N GLN A 923 8.59 12.55 -4.74
CA GLN A 923 8.49 13.61 -3.74
C GLN A 923 7.52 14.72 -4.18
N PRO A 924 6.84 15.41 -3.26
CA PRO A 924 5.95 16.52 -3.61
C PRO A 924 6.67 17.65 -4.37
N LEU A 925 5.94 18.35 -5.24
CA LEU A 925 6.38 19.60 -5.85
C LEU A 925 6.33 20.77 -4.85
N LYS A 926 7.00 21.86 -5.17
CA LYS A 926 7.02 23.08 -4.36
C LYS A 926 5.59 23.60 -4.13
N ASN A 927 5.33 24.05 -2.92
CA ASN A 927 4.02 24.51 -2.44
C ASN A 927 2.91 23.44 -2.52
N GLN A 928 3.26 22.16 -2.64
CA GLN A 928 2.33 21.03 -2.62
C GLN A 928 2.78 20.01 -1.57
N ILE A 929 1.84 19.20 -1.07
CA ILE A 929 2.08 18.19 -0.04
C ILE A 929 1.14 17.01 -0.22
N TYR A 930 1.55 15.86 0.31
CA TYR A 930 0.72 14.66 0.35
C TYR A 930 0.37 14.26 1.78
N LYS A 931 -0.83 13.70 1.94
CA LYS A 931 -1.20 12.91 3.11
C LYS A 931 -1.70 11.55 2.63
N VAL A 932 -1.43 10.52 3.42
CA VAL A 932 -2.00 9.20 3.26
C VAL A 932 -3.04 9.02 4.36
N MET A 933 -4.29 8.79 3.98
CA MET A 933 -5.41 8.76 4.92
C MET A 933 -6.03 7.37 5.00
N ASP A 934 -6.27 6.90 6.22
CA ASP A 934 -7.02 5.66 6.43
C ASP A 934 -8.53 5.90 6.17
N PRO A 935 -9.35 4.83 6.07
CA PRO A 935 -10.80 4.94 5.85
C PRO A 935 -11.56 5.75 6.92
N TRP A 936 -10.92 6.05 8.06
CA TRP A 936 -11.47 6.79 9.18
C TRP A 936 -10.93 8.23 9.27
N ALA A 937 -10.29 8.70 8.20
CA ALA A 937 -9.71 10.03 8.10
C ALA A 937 -8.59 10.31 9.12
N ARG A 938 -7.85 9.27 9.53
CA ARG A 938 -6.60 9.44 10.28
C ARG A 938 -5.42 9.36 9.31
N VAL A 939 -4.35 10.10 9.58
CA VAL A 939 -3.14 9.98 8.77
C VAL A 939 -2.50 8.60 9.02
N CYS A 940 -2.17 7.87 7.97
CA CYS A 940 -1.50 6.57 8.04
C CYS A 940 -0.05 6.73 8.48
N PRO A 941 0.52 5.81 9.29
CA PRO A 941 1.98 5.75 9.48
C PRO A 941 2.72 5.45 8.17
N ASN A 942 4.04 5.65 8.17
CA ASN A 942 4.88 5.24 7.05
C ASN A 942 4.70 3.74 6.71
N TYR A 943 4.79 3.43 5.43
CA TYR A 943 4.58 2.12 4.79
C TYR A 943 3.15 1.55 4.86
N VAL A 944 2.22 2.24 5.52
CA VAL A 944 0.81 1.81 5.61
C VAL A 944 0.01 2.40 4.45
N ALA A 945 -0.70 1.52 3.73
CA ALA A 945 -1.54 1.92 2.60
C ALA A 945 -2.76 2.73 3.05
N GLY A 946 -3.12 3.73 2.27
CA GLY A 946 -4.34 4.53 2.46
C GLY A 946 -4.67 5.36 1.22
N GLU A 947 -5.71 6.18 1.31
CA GLU A 947 -6.08 7.11 0.25
C GLU A 947 -5.07 8.27 0.19
N LEU A 948 -4.49 8.51 -0.99
CA LEU A 948 -3.64 9.67 -1.23
C LEU A 948 -4.48 10.94 -1.33
N TRP A 949 -4.07 11.97 -0.59
CA TRP A 949 -4.64 13.31 -0.63
C TRP A 949 -3.54 14.28 -1.04
N ILE A 950 -3.85 15.16 -1.99
CA ILE A 950 -2.94 16.20 -2.47
C ILE A 950 -3.38 17.54 -1.87
N GLY A 951 -2.47 18.27 -1.25
CA GLY A 951 -2.73 19.59 -0.68
C GLY A 951 -1.82 20.66 -1.26
N GLY A 952 -2.23 21.93 -1.11
CA GLY A 952 -1.40 23.10 -1.44
C GLY A 952 -1.85 23.85 -2.69
N ALA A 953 -0.90 24.59 -3.30
CA ALA A 953 -1.19 25.63 -4.29
C ALA A 953 -1.78 25.09 -5.61
N GLY A 954 -1.47 23.84 -5.97
CA GLY A 954 -1.95 23.23 -7.20
C GLY A 954 -3.42 22.79 -7.15
N VAL A 955 -4.05 22.73 -5.97
CA VAL A 955 -5.41 22.20 -5.81
C VAL A 955 -6.43 23.07 -6.55
N ALA A 956 -7.28 22.41 -7.35
CA ALA A 956 -8.32 23.04 -8.16
C ALA A 956 -9.35 23.80 -7.32
N LYS A 957 -10.06 24.73 -7.96
CA LYS A 957 -11.22 25.41 -7.35
C LYS A 957 -12.37 24.45 -7.06
N GLY A 958 -12.46 23.36 -7.84
CA GLY A 958 -13.49 22.34 -7.71
C GLY A 958 -13.94 21.80 -9.07
N TYR A 959 -15.10 21.13 -9.06
CA TYR A 959 -15.78 20.69 -10.27
C TYR A 959 -16.84 21.71 -10.69
N ARG A 960 -16.69 22.27 -11.89
CA ARG A 960 -17.61 23.27 -12.43
C ARG A 960 -19.00 22.67 -12.65
N GLY A 961 -20.00 23.32 -12.07
CA GLY A 961 -21.41 22.89 -12.17
C GLY A 961 -21.78 21.69 -11.29
N ASP A 962 -20.91 21.27 -10.36
CA ASP A 962 -21.16 20.14 -9.45
C ASP A 962 -20.60 20.41 -8.04
N GLU A 963 -21.33 21.21 -7.25
CA GLU A 963 -20.97 21.56 -5.87
C GLU A 963 -20.99 20.35 -4.93
N ALA A 964 -21.89 19.39 -5.17
CA ALA A 964 -22.03 18.20 -4.34
C ALA A 964 -20.78 17.30 -4.45
N LEU A 965 -20.31 17.02 -5.66
CA LEU A 965 -19.08 16.27 -5.87
C LEU A 965 -17.86 17.07 -5.39
N THR A 966 -17.87 18.39 -5.57
CA THR A 966 -16.81 19.27 -5.07
C THR A 966 -16.65 19.15 -3.56
N GLY A 967 -17.74 19.26 -2.78
CA GLY A 967 -17.68 19.10 -1.32
C GLY A 967 -17.31 17.69 -0.84
N GLN A 968 -17.47 16.67 -1.68
CA GLN A 968 -17.05 15.29 -1.38
C GLN A 968 -15.54 15.09 -1.61
N LYS A 969 -15.00 15.64 -2.70
CA LYS A 969 -13.62 15.40 -3.16
C LYS A 969 -12.62 16.46 -2.73
N PHE A 970 -13.06 17.69 -2.50
CA PHE A 970 -12.23 18.80 -2.04
C PHE A 970 -12.57 19.14 -0.59
N LYS A 971 -11.56 19.25 0.24
CA LYS A 971 -11.66 19.64 1.65
C LYS A 971 -10.76 20.83 1.89
N THR A 972 -11.16 21.77 2.73
CA THR A 972 -10.32 22.90 3.11
C THR A 972 -10.33 23.00 4.63
N ASP A 973 -9.14 22.86 5.22
CA ASP A 973 -8.91 23.11 6.65
C ASP A 973 -7.94 24.29 6.81
N THR A 974 -6.65 24.01 6.98
CA THR A 974 -5.55 24.98 6.97
C THR A 974 -5.12 25.31 5.55
N ILE A 975 -5.20 24.32 4.65
CA ILE A 975 -4.91 24.44 3.22
C ILE A 975 -5.98 23.68 2.42
N PRO A 976 -6.15 23.93 1.11
CA PRO A 976 -7.01 23.11 0.28
C PRO A 976 -6.39 21.72 0.05
N TRP A 977 -7.24 20.69 0.09
CA TRP A 977 -6.93 19.28 -0.11
C TRP A 977 -7.86 18.67 -1.16
N TYR A 978 -7.31 17.81 -2.00
CA TYR A 978 -8.04 16.98 -2.96
C TYR A 978 -7.84 15.49 -2.65
N LYS A 979 -8.96 14.77 -2.53
CA LYS A 979 -9.03 13.32 -2.34
C LYS A 979 -8.89 12.60 -3.68
N THR A 980 -7.73 11.98 -3.96
CA THR A 980 -7.45 11.47 -5.30
C THR A 980 -8.22 10.19 -5.64
N GLY A 981 -8.61 9.41 -4.63
CA GLY A 981 -9.11 8.04 -4.77
C GLY A 981 -8.03 7.02 -5.14
N ASP A 982 -6.77 7.42 -5.17
CA ASP A 982 -5.63 6.52 -5.34
C ASP A 982 -5.23 5.90 -4.01
N SER A 983 -4.89 4.62 -4.02
CA SER A 983 -4.24 3.93 -2.91
C SER A 983 -2.74 4.14 -3.00
N GLY A 984 -2.12 4.57 -1.91
CA GLY A 984 -0.68 4.72 -1.83
C GLY A 984 -0.18 4.69 -0.39
N ARG A 985 1.14 4.77 -0.22
CA ARG A 985 1.80 4.85 1.08
C ARG A 985 3.02 5.77 0.99
N MET A 986 3.51 6.19 2.14
CA MET A 986 4.68 7.05 2.27
C MET A 986 5.82 6.26 2.91
N TRP A 987 7.04 6.39 2.38
CA TRP A 987 8.24 5.81 2.98
C TRP A 987 8.80 6.70 4.09
N GLU A 988 9.81 6.23 4.83
CA GLU A 988 10.42 7.03 5.89
C GLU A 988 11.05 8.33 5.39
N ASP A 989 11.63 8.32 4.19
CA ASP A 989 12.26 9.48 3.54
C ASP A 989 11.25 10.44 2.86
N GLY A 990 9.95 10.23 3.06
CA GLY A 990 8.88 11.02 2.45
C GLY A 990 8.51 10.60 1.02
N THR A 991 9.18 9.59 0.45
CA THR A 991 8.87 9.11 -0.90
C THR A 991 7.45 8.52 -0.94
N ILE A 992 6.68 8.94 -1.94
CA ILE A 992 5.31 8.49 -2.18
C ILE A 992 5.37 7.28 -3.10
N GLU A 993 4.68 6.22 -2.72
CA GLU A 993 4.47 5.02 -3.52
C GLU A 993 2.99 4.90 -3.87
N LEU A 994 2.69 4.80 -5.17
CA LEU A 994 1.36 4.47 -5.65
C LEU A 994 1.18 2.95 -5.62
N LEU A 995 0.07 2.48 -5.07
CA LEU A 995 -0.28 1.05 -5.02
C LEU A 995 -1.43 0.70 -5.97
N GLY A 996 -2.23 1.69 -6.39
CA GLY A 996 -3.34 1.50 -7.32
C GLY A 996 -4.48 2.46 -7.04
N ARG A 997 -5.72 2.07 -7.41
CA ARG A 997 -6.94 2.85 -7.13
C ARG A 997 -7.84 2.13 -6.12
N LEU A 998 -8.49 2.93 -5.26
CA LEU A 998 -9.47 2.44 -4.28
C LEU A 998 -10.88 2.35 -4.88
N ASP A 999 -11.15 3.11 -5.94
CA ASP A 999 -12.44 3.12 -6.65
C ASP A 999 -12.40 2.26 -7.92
N ASN A 1000 -13.52 2.23 -8.65
CA ASN A 1000 -13.65 1.49 -9.91
C ASN A 1000 -13.03 2.21 -11.11
N GLN A 1001 -12.31 3.32 -10.88
CA GLN A 1001 -11.69 4.05 -11.96
C GLN A 1001 -10.45 3.31 -12.44
N VAL A 1002 -10.28 3.24 -13.76
CA VAL A 1002 -9.19 2.52 -14.41
C VAL A 1002 -8.41 3.45 -15.32
N LYS A 1003 -7.10 3.22 -15.44
CA LYS A 1003 -6.25 3.89 -16.42
C LYS A 1003 -5.91 2.89 -17.51
N ILE A 1004 -6.28 3.21 -18.76
CA ILE A 1004 -5.97 2.37 -19.93
C ILE A 1004 -5.30 3.26 -20.97
N LYS A 1005 -4.04 2.97 -21.32
CA LYS A 1005 -3.27 3.70 -22.33
C LYS A 1005 -3.26 5.22 -22.08
N GLY A 1006 -3.10 5.62 -20.82
CA GLY A 1006 -3.14 7.03 -20.39
C GLY A 1006 -4.53 7.66 -20.28
N HIS A 1007 -5.62 6.96 -20.62
CA HIS A 1007 -6.99 7.45 -20.44
C HIS A 1007 -7.55 7.08 -19.07
N ARG A 1008 -8.05 8.08 -18.34
CA ARG A 1008 -8.75 7.91 -17.07
C ARG A 1008 -10.22 7.58 -17.34
N ILE A 1009 -10.65 6.35 -17.05
CA ILE A 1009 -12.00 5.84 -17.39
C ILE A 1009 -12.71 5.39 -16.12
N GLU A 1010 -13.93 5.87 -15.93
CA GLU A 1010 -14.84 5.40 -14.87
C GLU A 1010 -15.69 4.26 -15.42
N THR A 1011 -15.53 3.02 -14.91
CA THR A 1011 -16.31 1.89 -15.44
C THR A 1011 -17.82 2.09 -15.23
N GLY A 1012 -18.20 2.81 -14.17
CA GLY A 1012 -19.59 3.20 -13.90
C GLY A 1012 -20.23 4.07 -14.99
N GLU A 1013 -19.45 4.90 -15.70
CA GLU A 1013 -19.93 5.69 -16.84
C GLU A 1013 -20.34 4.78 -17.99
N VAL A 1014 -19.54 3.74 -18.24
CA VAL A 1014 -19.79 2.73 -19.27
C VAL A 1014 -20.97 1.83 -18.88
N GLU A 1015 -21.02 1.39 -17.62
CA GLU A 1015 -22.14 0.63 -17.05
C GLU A 1015 -23.45 1.42 -17.19
N SER A 1016 -23.45 2.71 -16.85
CA SER A 1016 -24.63 3.57 -16.95
C SER A 1016 -25.11 3.76 -18.39
N ALA A 1017 -24.19 3.86 -19.36
CA ALA A 1017 -24.55 3.92 -20.77
C ALA A 1017 -25.15 2.60 -21.27
N LEU A 1018 -24.55 1.46 -20.88
CA LEU A 1018 -25.07 0.12 -21.19
C LEU A 1018 -26.47 -0.10 -20.61
N MET A 1019 -26.72 0.36 -19.39
CA MET A 1019 -28.00 0.23 -18.70
C MET A 1019 -29.14 1.02 -19.35
N LYS A 1020 -28.83 2.03 -20.18
CA LYS A 1020 -29.84 2.80 -20.93
C LYS A 1020 -30.34 2.07 -22.17
N LEU A 1021 -29.67 0.99 -22.59
CA LEU A 1021 -30.09 0.23 -23.75
C LEU A 1021 -31.39 -0.55 -23.47
N PRO A 1022 -32.34 -0.63 -24.43
CA PRO A 1022 -33.66 -1.22 -24.19
C PRO A 1022 -33.60 -2.64 -23.64
N HIS A 1023 -32.64 -3.44 -24.12
CA HIS A 1023 -32.55 -4.88 -23.87
C HIS A 1023 -31.61 -5.29 -22.71
N VAL A 1024 -30.91 -4.33 -22.08
CA VAL A 1024 -29.96 -4.58 -20.99
C VAL A 1024 -30.65 -4.35 -19.64
N ALA A 1025 -30.68 -5.37 -18.79
CA ALA A 1025 -31.24 -5.35 -17.44
C ALA A 1025 -30.20 -4.99 -16.39
N ASN A 1026 -28.97 -5.49 -16.54
CA ASN A 1026 -27.85 -5.19 -15.68
C ASN A 1026 -26.54 -5.19 -16.49
N ALA A 1027 -25.56 -4.39 -16.07
CA ALA A 1027 -24.26 -4.31 -16.71
C ALA A 1027 -23.17 -4.08 -15.67
N VAL A 1028 -22.09 -4.86 -15.76
CA VAL A 1028 -20.87 -4.66 -14.97
C VAL A 1028 -19.69 -4.59 -15.92
N VAL A 1029 -18.86 -3.55 -15.78
CA VAL A 1029 -17.68 -3.35 -16.62
C VAL A 1029 -16.43 -3.52 -15.77
N CYS A 1030 -15.51 -4.35 -16.24
CA CYS A 1030 -14.25 -4.66 -15.58
C CYS A 1030 -13.10 -4.57 -16.57
N LEU A 1031 -11.88 -4.48 -16.04
CA LEU A 1031 -10.68 -4.78 -16.82
C LEU A 1031 -10.60 -6.28 -17.06
N SER A 1032 -10.35 -6.65 -18.31
CA SER A 1032 -9.89 -7.96 -18.70
C SER A 1032 -8.51 -7.83 -19.32
N GLU A 1033 -7.77 -8.93 -19.28
CA GLU A 1033 -6.53 -9.06 -20.01
C GLU A 1033 -6.82 -9.83 -21.30
N GLU A 1034 -6.55 -9.20 -22.44
CA GLU A 1034 -6.68 -9.80 -23.75
C GLU A 1034 -5.28 -9.87 -24.36
N HIS A 1035 -4.70 -11.08 -24.37
CA HIS A 1035 -3.39 -11.34 -24.98
C HIS A 1035 -2.25 -10.43 -24.47
N GLY A 1036 -2.26 -10.12 -23.16
CA GLY A 1036 -1.26 -9.30 -22.47
C GLY A 1036 -1.62 -7.81 -22.32
N ASP A 1037 -2.66 -7.35 -23.02
CA ASP A 1037 -3.12 -5.96 -22.96
C ASP A 1037 -4.38 -5.81 -22.09
N GLN A 1038 -4.43 -4.74 -21.30
CA GLN A 1038 -5.63 -4.40 -20.53
C GLN A 1038 -6.69 -3.75 -21.42
N VAL A 1039 -7.89 -4.33 -21.42
CA VAL A 1039 -9.06 -3.85 -22.17
C VAL A 1039 -10.30 -3.78 -21.28
N LEU A 1040 -11.27 -2.96 -21.66
CA LEU A 1040 -12.59 -2.95 -21.03
C LEU A 1040 -13.41 -4.15 -21.51
N ALA A 1041 -13.99 -4.88 -20.56
CA ALA A 1041 -14.90 -5.99 -20.80
C ALA A 1041 -16.23 -5.75 -20.06
N ALA A 1042 -17.34 -5.95 -20.76
CA ALA A 1042 -18.69 -5.77 -20.22
C ALA A 1042 -19.39 -7.12 -20.01
N TYR A 1043 -19.89 -7.33 -18.80
CA TYR A 1043 -20.78 -8.42 -18.45
C TYR A 1043 -22.22 -7.92 -18.45
N LEU A 1044 -23.05 -8.45 -19.33
CA LEU A 1044 -24.42 -7.98 -19.58
C LEU A 1044 -25.43 -9.03 -19.15
N VAL A 1045 -26.52 -8.57 -18.52
CA VAL A 1045 -27.72 -9.36 -18.25
C VAL A 1045 -28.85 -8.81 -19.09
N ALA A 1046 -29.53 -9.66 -19.86
CA ALA A 1046 -30.63 -9.24 -20.73
C ALA A 1046 -31.97 -9.10 -19.96
N LYS A 1047 -32.84 -8.17 -20.36
CA LYS A 1047 -34.21 -8.04 -19.79
C LYS A 1047 -35.14 -9.19 -20.19
N GLU A 1048 -34.89 -9.82 -21.34
CA GLU A 1048 -35.64 -10.97 -21.85
C GLU A 1048 -34.67 -12.14 -22.08
N LYS A 1049 -35.15 -13.40 -22.03
CA LYS A 1049 -34.38 -14.61 -22.42
C LYS A 1049 -34.13 -14.69 -23.95
N ARG A 1050 -33.83 -13.56 -24.58
CA ARG A 1050 -33.46 -13.46 -26.00
C ARG A 1050 -31.99 -13.09 -26.12
N TYR A 1051 -31.36 -13.55 -27.19
CA TYR A 1051 -29.98 -13.23 -27.53
C TYR A 1051 -29.85 -11.72 -27.78
N LEU A 1052 -28.93 -11.06 -27.06
CA LEU A 1052 -28.56 -9.66 -27.30
C LEU A 1052 -27.71 -9.60 -28.57
N GLU A 1053 -28.20 -8.93 -29.61
CA GLU A 1053 -27.45 -8.70 -30.84
C GLU A 1053 -26.36 -7.64 -30.59
N MET A 1054 -25.10 -8.06 -30.61
CA MET A 1054 -23.96 -7.26 -30.12
C MET A 1054 -23.56 -6.09 -31.03
N GLU A 1055 -23.93 -6.14 -32.31
CA GLU A 1055 -23.55 -5.12 -33.31
C GLU A 1055 -24.23 -3.78 -33.00
N GLY A 1056 -25.51 -3.79 -32.61
CA GLY A 1056 -26.25 -2.58 -32.22
C GLY A 1056 -25.85 -1.99 -30.85
N VAL A 1057 -25.22 -2.78 -29.96
CA VAL A 1057 -24.76 -2.30 -28.64
C VAL A 1057 -23.58 -1.34 -28.80
N LYS A 1058 -22.61 -1.67 -29.66
CA LYS A 1058 -21.42 -0.85 -29.90
C LYS A 1058 -21.76 0.49 -30.54
N GLU A 1059 -22.67 0.49 -31.52
CA GLU A 1059 -23.14 1.70 -32.19
C GLU A 1059 -23.86 2.64 -31.22
N ALA A 1060 -24.73 2.10 -30.37
CA ALA A 1060 -25.45 2.88 -29.37
C ALA A 1060 -24.52 3.47 -28.29
N LEU A 1061 -23.47 2.74 -27.88
CA LEU A 1061 -22.44 3.27 -26.98
C LEU A 1061 -21.60 4.36 -27.67
N ALA A 1062 -21.21 4.17 -28.93
CA ALA A 1062 -20.43 5.15 -29.69
C ALA A 1062 -21.16 6.50 -29.88
N ALA A 1063 -22.50 6.49 -29.84
CA ALA A 1063 -23.31 7.70 -29.90
C ALA A 1063 -23.23 8.56 -28.62
N CYS A 1064 -22.84 8.00 -27.48
CA CYS A 1064 -22.87 8.70 -26.18
C CYS A 1064 -21.53 8.68 -25.39
N LEU A 1065 -20.64 7.74 -25.71
CA LEU A 1065 -19.32 7.57 -25.08
C LEU A 1065 -18.18 7.79 -26.08
N PRO A 1066 -17.02 8.30 -25.64
CA PRO A 1066 -15.79 8.28 -26.43
C PRO A 1066 -15.38 6.86 -26.81
N HIS A 1067 -14.73 6.71 -27.98
CA HIS A 1067 -14.34 5.39 -28.50
C HIS A 1067 -13.49 4.55 -27.53
N TYR A 1068 -12.57 5.18 -26.79
CA TYR A 1068 -11.71 4.49 -25.81
C TYR A 1068 -12.46 3.98 -24.56
N MET A 1069 -13.70 4.42 -24.32
CA MET A 1069 -14.54 3.92 -23.22
C MET A 1069 -15.44 2.75 -23.65
N ILE A 1070 -15.47 2.40 -24.93
CA ILE A 1070 -16.33 1.33 -25.44
C ILE A 1070 -15.65 -0.03 -25.14
N PRO A 1071 -16.32 -0.96 -24.42
CA PRO A 1071 -15.77 -2.28 -24.15
C PRO A 1071 -15.38 -3.02 -25.43
N ALA A 1072 -14.22 -3.70 -25.39
CA ALA A 1072 -13.75 -4.57 -26.47
C ALA A 1072 -14.49 -5.92 -26.42
N VAL A 1073 -14.71 -6.43 -25.21
CA VAL A 1073 -15.30 -7.75 -24.93
C VAL A 1073 -16.68 -7.59 -24.30
N TYR A 1074 -17.63 -8.44 -24.70
CA TYR A 1074 -18.97 -8.52 -24.13
C TYR A 1074 -19.33 -9.97 -23.81
N VAL A 1075 -19.84 -10.21 -22.60
CA VAL A 1075 -20.37 -11.51 -22.20
C VAL A 1075 -21.82 -11.34 -21.74
N CYS A 1076 -22.74 -11.99 -22.43
CA CYS A 1076 -24.15 -12.05 -22.01
C CYS A 1076 -24.41 -13.28 -21.13
N ALA A 1077 -25.08 -13.04 -20.01
CA ALA A 1077 -25.48 -14.07 -19.06
C ALA A 1077 -26.95 -13.92 -18.64
N GLY A 1078 -27.49 -15.01 -18.09
CA GLY A 1078 -28.89 -15.05 -17.64
C GLY A 1078 -29.12 -14.35 -16.30
N GLU A 1079 -28.08 -14.22 -15.48
CA GLU A 1079 -28.13 -13.61 -14.15
C GLU A 1079 -26.80 -12.97 -13.79
N LEU A 1080 -26.82 -12.07 -12.81
CA LEU A 1080 -25.62 -11.42 -12.31
C LEU A 1080 -25.04 -12.26 -11.15
N PRO A 1081 -23.76 -12.66 -11.20
CA PRO A 1081 -23.13 -13.30 -10.05
C PRO A 1081 -23.08 -12.33 -8.87
N LEU A 1082 -23.57 -12.75 -7.71
CA LEU A 1082 -23.66 -11.94 -6.51
C LEU A 1082 -22.81 -12.55 -5.38
N THR A 1083 -22.17 -11.68 -4.60
CA THR A 1083 -21.58 -12.00 -3.31
C THR A 1083 -22.66 -12.43 -2.30
N VAL A 1084 -22.24 -13.03 -1.18
CA VAL A 1084 -23.14 -13.44 -0.08
C VAL A 1084 -23.99 -12.27 0.45
N ASN A 1085 -23.53 -11.02 0.26
CA ASN A 1085 -24.21 -9.78 0.66
C ASN A 1085 -25.11 -9.18 -0.45
N GLY A 1086 -25.37 -9.90 -1.54
CA GLY A 1086 -26.27 -9.47 -2.62
C GLY A 1086 -25.71 -8.38 -3.55
N LYS A 1087 -24.42 -8.03 -3.44
CA LYS A 1087 -23.71 -7.14 -4.38
C LYS A 1087 -23.09 -7.93 -5.54
N PRO A 1088 -22.92 -7.37 -6.74
CA PRO A 1088 -22.25 -8.03 -7.86
C PRO A 1088 -20.84 -8.52 -7.49
N ASP A 1089 -20.57 -9.82 -7.67
CA ASP A 1089 -19.25 -10.42 -7.41
C ASP A 1089 -18.30 -10.13 -8.59
N LYS A 1090 -17.63 -8.98 -8.53
CA LYS A 1090 -16.70 -8.55 -9.58
C LYS A 1090 -15.51 -9.51 -9.76
N LYS A 1091 -15.10 -10.26 -8.73
CA LYS A 1091 -13.99 -11.21 -8.83
C LYS A 1091 -14.42 -12.41 -9.68
N GLN A 1092 -15.58 -12.97 -9.38
CA GLN A 1092 -16.17 -14.06 -10.15
C GLN A 1092 -16.53 -13.61 -11.57
N ILE A 1093 -17.09 -12.40 -11.73
CA ILE A 1093 -17.39 -11.82 -13.05
C ILE A 1093 -16.10 -11.68 -13.89
N ARG A 1094 -14.98 -11.21 -13.31
CA ARG A 1094 -13.69 -11.14 -14.01
C ARG A 1094 -13.21 -12.52 -14.48
N GLU A 1095 -13.34 -13.56 -13.65
CA GLU A 1095 -12.98 -14.93 -14.06
C GLU A 1095 -13.88 -15.45 -15.19
N LEU A 1096 -15.18 -15.16 -15.15
CA LEU A 1096 -16.12 -15.53 -16.22
C LEU A 1096 -15.80 -14.79 -17.53
N LEU A 1097 -15.39 -13.52 -17.45
CA LEU A 1097 -14.95 -12.74 -18.60
C LEU A 1097 -13.67 -13.32 -19.24
N LYS A 1098 -12.78 -13.95 -18.45
CA LYS A 1098 -11.57 -14.62 -18.95
C LYS A 1098 -11.85 -15.93 -19.72
N ASN A 1099 -12.89 -16.68 -19.36
CA ASN A 1099 -13.05 -18.08 -19.77
C ASN A 1099 -13.91 -18.36 -21.02
N ARG A 1100 -14.52 -17.36 -21.68
CA ARG A 1100 -15.60 -17.60 -22.67
C ARG A 1100 -15.28 -17.42 -24.17
N TRP A 1101 -14.01 -17.38 -24.58
CA TRP A 1101 -13.63 -17.22 -25.99
C TRP A 1101 -13.19 -18.53 -26.65
N GLN A 1102 -14.09 -19.22 -27.36
CA GLN A 1102 -13.73 -20.16 -28.43
C GLN A 1102 -14.91 -20.41 -29.39
N LYS A 1103 -14.99 -19.62 -30.47
CA LYS A 1103 -15.33 -20.07 -31.83
C LYS A 1103 -15.12 -18.92 -32.81
N ARG A 1104 -14.03 -19.01 -33.57
CA ARG A 1104 -13.66 -18.08 -34.65
C ARG A 1104 -14.09 -18.71 -35.98
N SER A 1105 -14.72 -17.95 -36.88
CA SER A 1105 -14.85 -18.39 -38.28
C SER A 1105 -13.52 -18.11 -38.98
N PHE A 1106 -12.75 -19.16 -39.27
CA PHE A 1106 -11.46 -19.03 -39.94
C PHE A 1106 -11.63 -19.03 -41.47
N ALA A 1107 -11.09 -18.01 -42.14
CA ALA A 1107 -10.91 -17.95 -43.59
C ALA A 1107 -9.43 -17.63 -43.88
N PRO A 1108 -8.71 -18.44 -44.68
CA PRO A 1108 -7.27 -18.27 -44.88
C PRO A 1108 -6.94 -16.97 -45.64
N PRO A 1109 -5.73 -16.40 -45.44
CA PRO A 1109 -5.17 -15.33 -46.29
C PRO A 1109 -5.22 -15.71 -47.77
N GLN A 1110 -5.50 -14.74 -48.65
CA GLN A 1110 -5.61 -14.94 -50.10
C GLN A 1110 -4.53 -14.15 -50.86
N GLY A 1111 -3.70 -14.88 -51.61
CA GLY A 1111 -2.63 -14.29 -52.43
C GLY A 1111 -1.36 -13.99 -51.64
N GLU A 1112 -0.26 -13.79 -52.37
CA GLU A 1112 1.09 -13.66 -51.79
C GLU A 1112 1.21 -12.50 -50.79
N MET A 1113 0.51 -11.39 -51.05
CA MET A 1113 0.51 -10.21 -50.19
C MET A 1113 -0.15 -10.47 -48.83
N GLU A 1114 -1.37 -11.02 -48.81
CA GLU A 1114 -2.07 -11.34 -47.55
C GLU A 1114 -1.28 -12.40 -46.77
N GLU A 1115 -0.68 -13.40 -47.45
CA GLU A 1115 0.12 -14.45 -46.81
C GLU A 1115 1.41 -13.93 -46.15
N GLN A 1116 2.13 -13.03 -46.81
CA GLN A 1116 3.35 -12.43 -46.26
C GLN A 1116 3.04 -11.53 -45.06
N ILE A 1117 1.99 -10.71 -45.15
CA ILE A 1117 1.53 -9.87 -44.03
C ILE A 1117 0.98 -10.73 -42.89
N ALA A 1118 0.26 -11.81 -43.19
CA ALA A 1118 -0.23 -12.76 -42.18
C ALA A 1118 0.91 -13.36 -41.35
N LYS A 1119 2.02 -13.74 -41.98
CA LYS A 1119 3.22 -14.23 -41.26
C LYS A 1119 3.79 -13.20 -40.32
N VAL A 1120 3.88 -11.94 -40.75
CA VAL A 1120 4.32 -10.84 -39.89
C VAL A 1120 3.36 -10.68 -38.70
N TRP A 1121 2.05 -10.73 -38.92
CA TRP A 1121 1.06 -10.68 -37.84
C TRP A 1121 1.15 -11.89 -36.91
N GLN A 1122 1.39 -13.10 -37.42
CA GLN A 1122 1.58 -14.32 -36.61
C GLN A 1122 2.75 -14.17 -35.64
N GLU A 1123 3.88 -13.67 -36.14
CA GLU A 1123 5.09 -13.46 -35.33
C GLU A 1123 4.91 -12.38 -34.27
N VAL A 1124 4.39 -11.20 -34.65
CA VAL A 1124 4.27 -10.04 -33.77
C VAL A 1124 3.14 -10.21 -32.76
N LEU A 1125 2.00 -10.80 -33.16
CA LEU A 1125 0.84 -11.01 -32.27
C LEU A 1125 0.92 -12.36 -31.53
N HIS A 1126 1.97 -13.15 -31.78
CA HIS A 1126 2.18 -14.50 -31.25
C HIS A 1126 0.97 -15.42 -31.47
N LYS A 1127 0.49 -15.49 -32.71
CA LYS A 1127 -0.67 -16.31 -33.12
C LYS A 1127 -0.27 -17.36 -34.14
N GLN A 1128 -0.80 -18.58 -33.98
CA GLN A 1128 -0.55 -19.66 -34.93
C GLN A 1128 -1.35 -19.49 -36.24
N GLU A 1129 -2.57 -18.94 -36.17
CA GLU A 1129 -3.45 -18.77 -37.34
C GLU A 1129 -4.02 -17.35 -37.39
N ILE A 1130 -3.88 -16.69 -38.55
CA ILE A 1130 -4.47 -15.37 -38.85
C ILE A 1130 -5.41 -15.56 -40.05
N SER A 1131 -6.69 -15.23 -39.86
CA SER A 1131 -7.70 -15.19 -40.92
C SER A 1131 -7.66 -13.87 -41.68
N ARG A 1132 -8.03 -13.89 -42.96
CA ARG A 1132 -8.14 -12.66 -43.76
C ARG A 1132 -9.14 -11.62 -43.25
N HIS A 1133 -10.14 -12.06 -42.49
CA HIS A 1133 -11.14 -11.19 -41.86
C HIS A 1133 -10.75 -10.80 -40.42
N ASP A 1134 -9.57 -11.20 -39.98
CA ASP A 1134 -9.10 -10.82 -38.67
C ASP A 1134 -8.74 -9.35 -38.63
N ASN A 1135 -9.27 -8.71 -37.60
CA ASN A 1135 -8.97 -7.33 -37.28
C ASN A 1135 -7.78 -7.28 -36.33
N PHE A 1136 -6.80 -6.45 -36.66
CA PHE A 1136 -5.56 -6.22 -35.91
C PHE A 1136 -5.82 -5.95 -34.42
N PHE A 1137 -6.75 -5.04 -34.11
CA PHE A 1137 -7.06 -4.68 -32.72
C PHE A 1137 -7.77 -5.81 -31.98
N LYS A 1138 -8.66 -6.55 -32.65
CA LYS A 1138 -9.34 -7.73 -32.06
C LYS A 1138 -8.37 -8.89 -31.78
N LEU A 1139 -7.19 -8.87 -32.39
CA LEU A 1139 -6.15 -9.87 -32.18
C LEU A 1139 -5.20 -9.54 -31.02
N GLY A 1140 -5.47 -8.46 -30.28
CA GLY A 1140 -4.56 -7.93 -29.28
C GLY A 1140 -3.46 -7.07 -29.90
N GLY A 1141 -3.68 -6.49 -31.08
CA GLY A 1141 -2.82 -5.48 -31.66
C GLY A 1141 -3.02 -4.12 -30.98
N ASP A 1142 -1.92 -3.46 -30.64
CA ASP A 1142 -1.91 -2.11 -30.07
C ASP A 1142 -1.01 -1.17 -30.89
N SER A 1143 -0.82 0.07 -30.43
CA SER A 1143 0.02 1.03 -31.15
C SER A 1143 1.48 0.59 -31.24
N LEU A 1144 2.00 -0.18 -30.27
CA LEU A 1144 3.38 -0.66 -30.28
C LEU A 1144 3.56 -1.79 -31.29
N LYS A 1145 2.68 -2.80 -31.25
CA LYS A 1145 2.63 -3.91 -32.22
C LYS A 1145 2.33 -3.38 -33.62
N ALA A 1146 1.58 -2.29 -33.76
CA ALA A 1146 1.30 -1.67 -35.04
C ALA A 1146 2.58 -1.11 -35.68
N VAL A 1147 3.41 -0.40 -34.90
CA VAL A 1147 4.72 0.10 -35.35
C VAL A 1147 5.57 -1.06 -35.87
N GLU A 1148 5.63 -2.15 -35.10
CA GLU A 1148 6.41 -3.33 -35.46
C GLU A 1148 5.87 -4.02 -36.72
N ILE A 1149 4.56 -4.19 -36.83
CA ILE A 1149 3.92 -4.81 -38.00
C ILE A 1149 4.14 -4.00 -39.26
N VAL A 1150 3.91 -2.68 -39.26
CA VAL A 1150 4.05 -1.89 -40.49
C VAL A 1150 5.50 -1.86 -40.97
N THR A 1151 6.45 -1.82 -40.02
CA THR A 1151 7.89 -1.83 -40.32
C THR A 1151 8.33 -3.17 -40.89
N ARG A 1152 7.99 -4.29 -40.23
CA ARG A 1152 8.32 -5.63 -40.71
C ARG A 1152 7.62 -5.97 -42.02
N ALA A 1153 6.35 -5.58 -42.17
CA ALA A 1153 5.61 -5.77 -43.41
C ALA A 1153 6.28 -5.01 -44.56
N GLY A 1154 6.66 -3.75 -44.38
CA GLY A 1154 7.39 -2.98 -45.40
C GLY A 1154 8.71 -3.66 -45.81
N ALA A 1155 9.46 -4.18 -44.83
CA ALA A 1155 10.71 -4.90 -45.08
C ALA A 1155 10.51 -6.23 -45.84
N VAL A 1156 9.52 -7.04 -45.45
CA VAL A 1156 9.21 -8.33 -46.10
C VAL A 1156 8.70 -8.11 -47.53
N LEU A 1157 7.86 -7.10 -47.73
CA LEU A 1157 7.24 -6.77 -49.01
C LEU A 1157 8.18 -6.00 -49.96
N LYS A 1158 9.39 -5.63 -49.50
CA LYS A 1158 10.40 -4.85 -50.27
C LYS A 1158 9.83 -3.57 -50.91
N LEU A 1159 8.89 -2.92 -50.23
CA LEU A 1159 8.26 -1.71 -50.77
C LEU A 1159 9.22 -0.52 -50.65
N PRO A 1160 9.32 0.34 -51.69
CA PRO A 1160 10.13 1.56 -51.64
C PRO A 1160 9.55 2.65 -50.73
N LEU A 1161 8.25 2.55 -50.40
CA LEU A 1161 7.53 3.45 -49.51
C LEU A 1161 7.32 2.81 -48.13
N MET A 1162 7.51 3.59 -47.06
CA MET A 1162 7.16 3.14 -45.72
C MET A 1162 5.63 3.09 -45.55
N ILE A 1163 5.15 1.98 -45.00
CA ILE A 1163 3.74 1.79 -44.68
C ILE A 1163 3.43 2.62 -43.42
N SER A 1164 2.54 3.61 -43.54
CA SER A 1164 2.11 4.40 -42.37
C SER A 1164 1.26 3.55 -41.41
N ILE A 1165 1.43 3.74 -40.11
CA ILE A 1165 0.56 3.18 -39.07
C ILE A 1165 -0.91 3.58 -39.29
N GLN A 1166 -1.15 4.78 -39.84
CA GLN A 1166 -2.50 5.23 -40.16
C GLN A 1166 -3.21 4.29 -41.14
N THR A 1167 -2.47 3.72 -42.10
CA THR A 1167 -3.03 2.76 -43.07
C THR A 1167 -3.58 1.54 -42.34
N LEU A 1168 -2.84 1.01 -41.36
CA LEU A 1168 -3.30 -0.12 -40.54
C LEU A 1168 -4.48 0.28 -39.63
N PHE A 1169 -4.49 1.50 -39.10
CA PHE A 1169 -5.57 1.94 -38.22
C PHE A 1169 -6.87 2.21 -38.99
N ARG A 1170 -6.77 2.71 -40.22
CA ARG A 1170 -7.91 2.96 -41.11
C ARG A 1170 -8.45 1.67 -41.72
N PHE A 1171 -7.57 0.73 -42.04
CA PHE A 1171 -7.91 -0.57 -42.63
C PHE A 1171 -7.36 -1.71 -41.74
N PRO A 1172 -7.95 -1.92 -40.55
CA PRO A 1172 -7.40 -2.84 -39.55
C PRO A 1172 -7.64 -4.31 -39.85
N THR A 1173 -8.35 -4.66 -40.92
CA THR A 1173 -8.61 -6.06 -41.32
C THR A 1173 -7.49 -6.54 -42.23
N LEU A 1174 -6.93 -7.75 -42.02
CA LEU A 1174 -5.79 -8.24 -42.81
C LEU A 1174 -5.98 -8.07 -44.32
N GLY A 1175 -7.12 -8.50 -44.87
CA GLY A 1175 -7.40 -8.40 -46.31
C GLY A 1175 -7.55 -6.95 -46.81
N GLU A 1176 -8.15 -6.06 -46.00
CA GLU A 1176 -8.30 -4.64 -46.34
C GLU A 1176 -6.96 -3.91 -46.29
N PHE A 1177 -6.14 -4.22 -45.28
CA PHE A 1177 -4.79 -3.69 -45.12
C PHE A 1177 -3.88 -4.10 -46.28
N ALA A 1178 -3.87 -5.39 -46.61
CA ALA A 1178 -3.09 -5.93 -47.73
C ALA A 1178 -3.50 -5.30 -49.06
N LEU A 1179 -4.81 -5.12 -49.29
CA LEU A 1179 -5.34 -4.46 -50.47
C LEU A 1179 -4.89 -3.00 -50.58
N GLU A 1180 -4.89 -2.25 -49.48
CA GLU A 1180 -4.48 -0.85 -49.49
C GLU A 1180 -2.97 -0.69 -49.72
N ILE A 1181 -2.16 -1.57 -49.13
CA ILE A 1181 -0.72 -1.58 -49.40
C ILE A 1181 -0.44 -1.94 -50.87
N ALA A 1182 -1.21 -2.88 -51.45
CA ALA A 1182 -1.06 -3.26 -52.85
C ALA A 1182 -1.32 -2.06 -53.79
N LYS A 1183 -2.30 -1.20 -53.49
CA LYS A 1183 -2.55 0.04 -54.26
C LYS A 1183 -1.39 1.04 -54.18
N LEU A 1184 -0.75 1.15 -53.01
CA LEU A 1184 0.43 2.00 -52.81
C LEU A 1184 1.65 1.50 -53.61
N GLY A 1185 1.76 0.19 -53.83
CA GLY A 1185 2.79 -0.42 -54.69
C GLY A 1185 2.51 -0.29 -56.19
N SER A 1186 1.25 -0.38 -56.63
CA SER A 1186 0.89 -0.33 -58.07
C SER A 1186 0.89 1.08 -58.68
N GLY A 1187 0.74 2.13 -57.87
CA GLY A 1187 0.77 3.53 -58.36
C GLY A 1187 2.13 4.01 -58.88
N TYR A 1188 3.21 3.25 -58.65
CA TYR A 1188 4.57 3.60 -59.08
C TYR A 1188 4.96 3.04 -60.46
N GLU A 1189 4.21 2.08 -61.02
CA GLU A 1189 4.49 1.56 -62.37
C GLU A 1189 3.93 2.48 -63.48
N GLU A 1190 2.94 3.34 -63.18
CA GLU A 1190 2.36 4.25 -64.19
C GLU A 1190 3.11 5.60 -64.34
N GLU A 1191 4.01 5.99 -63.42
CA GLU A 1191 4.81 7.23 -63.56
C GLU A 1191 6.24 7.00 -64.11
N ILE A 1192 6.60 5.77 -64.50
CA ILE A 1192 7.92 5.43 -65.09
C ILE A 1192 7.80 4.86 -66.53
N ILE A 1193 6.67 5.04 -67.22
CA ILE A 1193 6.54 4.71 -68.67
C ILE A 1193 6.24 5.95 -69.50
#